data_AF-A3J9V7-F1
#
_entry.id   AF-A3J9V7-F1
#
_cell.length_a   1.000
_cell.length_b   1.000
_cell.length_c   1.000
_cell.angle_alpha   90.00
_cell.angle_beta   90.00
_cell.angle_gamma   90.00
#
_symmetry.space_group_name_H-M   'P 1'
#
loop_
_entity.id
_entity.type
_entity.pdbx_description
1 polymer ?
#
loop_
_entity_poly.entity_id
_entity_poly.type
_entity_poly.pdbx_seq_one_letter_code
_entity_poly.pdbx_strand_id
1 'polypeptide(L)'
;MAEDCTMRMDDADACVEDVIRRVGNKITLGLPLGLGKPLRFVNALYRRAKRDPQIELHIFTALSLVKPSGRSALEKRFLEPFSERLYGAIPDLEYALDLRANKLPSNVKVSEFFFKAGSFMHNSSQQRHYISLNYTHAVRDLMAMGINVVAQMVAPGDQNGEPGQVSLSCNPDLTLDIIPLLRARQREEGVPTVLVGELNRHLPWLGRDAQMAEADIDVVLAQPQSDYPMFPAPQMAISPPDHLIGFYASTLVKDGGTLQVGIGSLGDALINSTLLRHRHNDAWKRLYQHLDIAARYPAVDGIGGTGTFDQGLYGCSEMIIDGFMHLVEAGVLKREVFAHQGLQELLNRGDISAQINLNTLDVLLREHIIASPLRPQDLEFLQRFGIVHSELCLQDGQLSLQQRTVSADINHPDTRRLLQDGGLGDKLSEGVVMHGGFYIGPESFYQALRDLSPQQRQRICMTSVNYINDLYDHRFGNQALKAAQRQHGRFINTTMMHTLAGAAVSDGLEDGRVVSGVGGQYNFVAMGMELAGARSILCLRGTRKAAGKVLSNIVFSYGHCTIPRHLRDIVITEYGIADLRGQSDEQVYLRMIAIADARFQAGLLQQAKKAGKVAKSFKPPKAWADNTPAHIHKALAAVPGNNRFPAFPFGCDFTAEELAIAKALKRIQAETATGRGKLMTLVRAARTRDDQSRFQSLLERMQLAAPKGVRQKLDQRLLIYGLQLTNTPQ
;
A
#
# COMPACT_ATOMS: atom_id res chain seq x y z
N MET A 1 -4.87 29.95 32.06
CA MET A 1 -4.95 31.02 31.04
C MET A 1 -3.56 31.59 30.80
N ALA A 2 -2.84 30.95 29.90
CA ALA A 2 -1.89 31.54 28.97
C ALA A 2 -2.16 30.73 27.69
N GLU A 3 -2.64 31.38 26.64
CA GLU A 3 -3.15 30.71 25.44
C GLU A 3 -2.05 29.85 24.79
N ASP A 4 -2.38 28.59 24.49
CA ASP A 4 -1.60 27.62 23.72
C ASP A 4 -1.42 28.14 22.28
N CYS A 5 -0.51 29.10 22.11
CA CYS A 5 -0.12 29.57 20.78
C CYS A 5 0.90 28.59 20.18
N THR A 6 0.69 28.19 18.92
CA THR A 6 1.65 27.38 18.16
C THR A 6 3.02 28.03 18.16
N MET A 7 4.04 27.29 18.61
CA MET A 7 5.42 27.76 18.61
C MET A 7 6.09 27.36 17.30
N ARG A 8 6.30 28.34 16.42
CA ARG A 8 7.04 28.15 15.18
C ARG A 8 8.53 28.45 15.38
N MET A 9 9.40 27.50 15.04
CA MET A 9 10.83 27.54 15.27
C MET A 9 11.59 27.06 14.03
N ASP A 10 12.79 27.58 13.79
CA ASP A 10 13.64 27.21 12.64
C ASP A 10 14.84 26.32 13.02
N ASP A 11 14.94 25.94 14.30
CA ASP A 11 15.99 25.09 14.84
C ASP A 11 15.41 23.84 15.52
N ALA A 12 15.92 22.67 15.11
CA ALA A 12 15.42 21.38 15.59
C ALA A 12 15.80 21.11 17.05
N ASP A 13 16.98 21.57 17.52
CA ASP A 13 17.40 21.37 18.90
C ASP A 13 16.54 22.26 19.84
N ALA A 14 16.21 23.48 19.43
CA ALA A 14 15.29 24.35 20.15
C ALA A 14 13.86 23.77 20.24
N CYS A 15 13.36 23.15 19.15
CA CYS A 15 12.09 22.42 19.19
C CYS A 15 12.10 21.30 20.25
N VAL A 16 13.21 20.57 20.33
CA VAL A 16 13.37 19.46 21.29
C VAL A 16 13.37 19.98 22.73
N GLU A 17 14.05 21.08 23.01
CA GLU A 17 14.03 21.68 24.36
C GLU A 17 12.63 22.18 24.74
N ASP A 18 11.85 22.73 23.80
CA ASP A 18 10.47 23.13 24.09
C ASP A 18 9.57 21.91 24.37
N VAL A 19 9.74 20.82 23.61
CA VAL A 19 9.03 19.56 23.87
C VAL A 19 9.37 19.04 25.25
N ILE A 20 10.66 18.93 25.62
CA ILE A 20 11.11 18.47 26.94
C ILE A 20 10.57 19.38 28.05
N ARG A 21 10.57 20.70 27.84
CA ARG A 21 10.00 21.66 28.80
C ARG A 21 8.52 21.40 29.08
N ARG A 22 7.75 20.98 28.06
CA ARG A 22 6.31 20.72 28.18
C ARG A 22 6.00 19.34 28.76
N VAL A 23 6.67 18.27 28.32
CA VAL A 23 6.34 16.88 28.72
C VAL A 23 7.28 16.27 29.76
N GLY A 24 8.38 16.95 30.08
CA GLY A 24 9.44 16.46 30.95
C GLY A 24 10.34 15.44 30.26
N ASN A 25 11.10 14.71 31.07
CA ASN A 25 12.13 13.78 30.60
C ASN A 25 11.60 12.40 30.16
N LYS A 26 10.32 12.09 30.41
CA LYS A 26 9.71 10.82 30.01
C LYS A 26 8.92 11.00 28.73
N ILE A 27 9.53 10.61 27.61
CA ILE A 27 8.99 10.84 26.27
C ILE A 27 8.60 9.51 25.64
N THR A 28 7.31 9.33 25.44
CA THR A 28 6.75 8.27 24.62
C THR A 28 6.33 8.88 23.29
N LEU A 29 7.18 8.70 22.28
CA LEU A 29 7.07 9.31 20.97
C LEU A 29 6.39 8.36 19.98
N GLY A 30 5.26 8.77 19.41
CA GLY A 30 4.69 8.14 18.23
C GLY A 30 5.18 8.76 16.94
N LEU A 31 5.56 7.91 15.98
CA LEU A 31 6.00 8.31 14.64
C LEU A 31 5.20 7.58 13.55
N PRO A 32 4.84 8.27 12.44
CA PRO A 32 4.07 7.69 11.34
C PRO A 32 4.71 6.43 10.74
N LEU A 33 3.89 5.55 10.15
CA LEU A 33 4.37 4.31 9.53
C LEU A 33 5.12 4.58 8.21
N GLY A 34 6.34 4.05 8.05
CA GLY A 34 7.07 4.28 6.79
C GLY A 34 7.48 5.74 6.59
N LEU A 35 6.87 6.41 5.60
CA LEU A 35 7.06 7.84 5.28
C LEU A 35 6.37 8.77 6.29
N GLY A 36 6.65 10.08 6.21
CA GLY A 36 6.01 11.07 7.08
C GLY A 36 6.70 11.28 8.44
N LYS A 37 7.77 10.55 8.74
CA LYS A 37 8.59 10.79 9.94
C LYS A 37 9.37 12.12 9.80
N PRO A 38 9.31 13.04 10.77
CA PRO A 38 10.06 14.29 10.74
C PRO A 38 11.54 14.05 11.10
N LEU A 39 12.37 13.83 10.08
CA LEU A 39 13.73 13.31 10.27
C LEU A 39 14.62 14.25 11.08
N ARG A 40 14.50 15.57 10.89
CA ARG A 40 15.35 16.56 11.57
C ARG A 40 15.02 16.60 13.06
N PHE A 41 13.73 16.73 13.39
CA PHE A 41 13.27 16.72 14.78
C PHE A 41 13.61 15.41 15.50
N VAL A 42 13.34 14.26 14.87
CA VAL A 42 13.60 12.95 15.50
C VAL A 42 15.08 12.72 15.75
N ASN A 43 15.95 13.10 14.82
CA ASN A 43 17.40 12.99 15.02
C ASN A 43 17.88 13.95 16.12
N ALA A 44 17.37 15.18 16.19
CA ALA A 44 17.68 16.10 17.29
C ALA A 44 17.29 15.50 18.65
N LEU A 45 16.06 14.98 18.78
CA LEU A 45 15.57 14.37 20.02
C LEU A 45 16.40 13.14 20.41
N TYR A 46 16.71 12.27 19.45
CA TYR A 46 17.53 11.08 19.70
C TYR A 46 18.94 11.45 20.14
N ARG A 47 19.59 12.43 19.49
CA ARG A 47 20.91 12.93 19.90
C ARG A 47 20.87 13.54 21.30
N ARG A 48 19.80 14.27 21.64
CA ARG A 48 19.59 14.84 22.98
C ARG A 48 19.46 13.75 24.05
N ALA A 49 18.67 12.70 23.81
CA ALA A 49 18.54 11.54 24.71
C ALA A 49 19.84 10.72 24.82
N LYS A 50 20.66 10.65 23.75
CA LYS A 50 22.00 10.03 23.81
C LYS A 50 22.97 10.77 24.73
N ARG A 51 22.88 12.11 24.76
CA ARG A 51 23.76 12.96 25.56
C ARG A 51 23.35 13.01 27.04
N ASP A 52 22.07 12.81 27.32
CA ASP A 52 21.50 12.93 28.66
C ASP A 52 20.68 11.68 29.04
N PRO A 53 21.25 10.82 29.90
CA PRO A 53 20.60 9.60 30.34
C PRO A 53 19.33 9.82 31.19
N GLN A 54 19.07 11.04 31.67
CA GLN A 54 17.85 11.35 32.41
C GLN A 54 16.61 11.36 31.51
N ILE A 55 16.79 11.50 30.20
CA ILE A 55 15.70 11.44 29.23
C ILE A 55 15.39 9.98 28.92
N GLU A 56 14.22 9.51 29.35
CA GLU A 56 13.67 8.21 28.97
C GLU A 56 12.89 8.36 27.66
N LEU A 57 13.46 7.85 26.56
CA LEU A 57 12.84 7.94 25.23
C LEU A 57 12.35 6.58 24.77
N HIS A 58 11.03 6.43 24.61
CA HIS A 58 10.41 5.28 23.97
C HIS A 58 9.81 5.70 22.62
N ILE A 59 10.40 5.23 21.53
CA ILE A 59 9.91 5.43 20.16
C ILE A 59 8.97 4.29 19.77
N PHE A 60 7.75 4.63 19.42
CA PHE A 60 6.75 3.74 18.83
C PHE A 60 6.53 4.10 17.37
N THR A 61 6.69 3.12 16.48
CA THR A 61 6.52 3.34 15.05
C THR A 61 6.27 2.04 14.29
N ALA A 62 6.25 2.14 12.97
CA ALA A 62 6.32 1.02 12.05
C ALA A 62 7.18 1.38 10.85
N LEU A 63 7.86 0.36 10.32
CA LEU A 63 8.64 0.42 9.09
C LEU A 63 9.63 1.61 9.06
N SER A 64 10.73 1.50 9.80
CA SER A 64 11.81 2.50 9.72
C SER A 64 12.58 2.37 8.40
N LEU A 65 12.42 3.37 7.52
CA LEU A 65 13.09 3.44 6.23
C LEU A 65 14.55 3.84 6.43
N VAL A 66 15.46 3.02 5.91
CA VAL A 66 16.90 3.23 6.00
C VAL A 66 17.49 2.85 4.65
N LYS A 67 18.47 3.63 4.21
CA LYS A 67 19.19 3.44 2.95
C LYS A 67 19.69 2.00 2.82
N PRO A 68 19.53 1.37 1.64
CA PRO A 68 20.06 0.04 1.41
C PRO A 68 21.59 0.07 1.45
N SER A 69 22.21 -1.00 1.96
CA SER A 69 23.66 -1.16 1.97
C SER A 69 24.05 -2.60 1.65
N GLY A 70 25.18 -2.77 0.97
CA GLY A 70 25.70 -4.08 0.59
C GLY A 70 26.33 -4.83 1.77
N ARG A 71 26.15 -6.16 1.81
CA ARG A 71 26.77 -7.02 2.82
C ARG A 71 28.16 -7.49 2.40
N SER A 72 28.35 -7.70 1.09
CA SER A 72 29.65 -8.08 0.50
C SER A 72 30.34 -6.90 -0.19
N ALA A 73 31.63 -7.04 -0.49
CA ALA A 73 32.38 -5.98 -1.21
C ALA A 73 31.80 -5.70 -2.60
N LEU A 74 31.40 -6.73 -3.34
CA LEU A 74 30.73 -6.59 -4.65
C LEU A 74 29.36 -5.92 -4.51
N GLU A 75 28.56 -6.33 -3.52
CA GLU A 75 27.25 -5.70 -3.28
C GLU A 75 27.40 -4.22 -2.89
N LYS A 76 28.40 -3.87 -2.08
CA LYS A 76 28.68 -2.47 -1.72
C LYS A 76 29.04 -1.63 -2.95
N ARG A 77 29.96 -2.11 -3.79
CA ARG A 77 30.35 -1.43 -5.05
C ARG A 77 29.16 -1.20 -5.99
N PHE A 78 28.21 -2.13 -6.00
CA PHE A 78 26.97 -1.98 -6.77
C PHE A 78 26.01 -0.96 -6.13
N LEU A 79 25.72 -1.13 -4.84
CA LEU A 79 24.67 -0.40 -4.13
C LEU A 79 25.08 1.01 -3.70
N GLU A 80 26.34 1.29 -3.37
CA GLU A 80 26.77 2.59 -2.83
C GLU A 80 26.48 3.75 -3.81
N PRO A 81 26.92 3.72 -5.08
CA PRO A 81 26.62 4.83 -6.00
C PRO A 81 25.13 4.95 -6.33
N PHE A 82 24.41 3.82 -6.37
CA PHE A 82 22.96 3.81 -6.55
C PHE A 82 22.25 4.45 -5.34
N SER A 83 22.72 4.13 -4.13
CA SER A 83 22.15 4.64 -2.89
C SER A 83 22.47 6.12 -2.70
N GLU A 84 23.66 6.56 -3.07
CA GLU A 84 24.03 7.98 -3.04
C GLU A 84 23.14 8.79 -3.99
N ARG A 85 22.92 8.29 -5.22
CA ARG A 85 22.06 8.95 -6.21
C ARG A 85 20.61 9.10 -5.74
N LEU A 86 20.04 8.08 -5.11
CA LEU A 86 18.63 8.09 -4.71
C LEU A 86 18.37 8.63 -3.31
N TYR A 87 19.32 8.48 -2.39
CA TYR A 87 19.11 8.76 -0.98
C TYR A 87 20.13 9.72 -0.37
N GLY A 88 21.18 10.15 -1.10
CA GLY A 88 22.27 10.97 -0.56
C GLY A 88 21.79 12.28 0.07
N ALA A 89 20.76 12.90 -0.50
CA ALA A 89 20.16 14.15 0.00
C ALA A 89 19.16 13.94 1.15
N ILE A 90 18.86 12.69 1.54
CA ILE A 90 17.87 12.37 2.57
C ILE A 90 18.62 12.08 3.88
N PRO A 91 18.31 12.78 4.98
CA PRO A 91 18.88 12.46 6.29
C PRO A 91 18.62 11.00 6.67
N ASP A 92 19.58 10.35 7.31
CA ASP A 92 19.36 9.02 7.87
C ASP A 92 18.59 9.11 9.19
N LEU A 93 17.77 8.10 9.49
CA LEU A 93 17.19 7.94 10.83
C LEU A 93 18.24 7.37 11.78
N GLU A 94 18.83 8.22 12.62
CA GLU A 94 19.96 7.85 13.49
C GLU A 94 19.60 6.72 14.46
N TYR A 95 18.42 6.78 15.09
CA TYR A 95 17.98 5.71 16.00
C TYR A 95 17.84 4.37 15.27
N ALA A 96 17.41 4.38 14.00
CA ALA A 96 17.18 3.16 13.22
C ALA A 96 18.52 2.53 12.80
N LEU A 97 19.55 3.35 12.55
CA LEU A 97 20.91 2.88 12.31
C LEU A 97 21.49 2.21 13.56
N ASP A 98 21.43 2.89 14.71
CA ASP A 98 21.91 2.33 15.98
C ASP A 98 21.11 1.08 16.39
N LEU A 99 19.79 1.06 16.15
CA LEU A 99 18.95 -0.10 16.38
C LEU A 99 19.39 -1.32 15.57
N ARG A 100 19.63 -1.15 14.27
CA ARG A 100 20.14 -2.23 13.40
C ARG A 100 21.52 -2.72 13.84
N ALA A 101 22.33 -1.83 14.37
CA ALA A 101 23.66 -2.13 14.89
C ALA A 101 23.67 -2.71 16.33
N ASN A 102 22.50 -2.81 17.00
CA ASN A 102 22.38 -3.12 18.43
C ASN A 102 23.18 -2.16 19.33
N LYS A 103 23.11 -0.85 19.03
CA LYS A 103 23.83 0.24 19.71
C LYS A 103 22.90 1.29 20.32
N LEU A 104 21.62 0.97 20.52
CA LEU A 104 20.73 1.89 21.23
C LEU A 104 21.25 2.13 22.67
N PRO A 105 21.23 3.38 23.17
CA PRO A 105 21.46 3.68 24.58
C PRO A 105 20.47 2.95 25.49
N SER A 106 20.85 2.72 26.75
CA SER A 106 19.99 2.04 27.72
C SER A 106 18.70 2.80 28.08
N ASN A 107 18.70 4.13 27.94
CA ASN A 107 17.56 5.01 28.16
C ASN A 107 16.68 5.18 26.90
N VAL A 108 17.02 4.51 25.78
CA VAL A 108 16.24 4.57 24.55
C VAL A 108 15.66 3.19 24.22
N LYS A 109 14.34 3.13 24.05
CA LYS A 109 13.61 1.95 23.60
C LYS A 109 12.95 2.23 22.26
N VAL A 110 12.98 1.24 21.36
CA VAL A 110 12.24 1.30 20.08
C VAL A 110 11.38 0.07 19.96
N SER A 111 10.08 0.29 19.80
CA SER A 111 9.08 -0.74 19.52
C SER A 111 8.47 -0.50 18.15
N GLU A 112 8.62 -1.47 17.26
CA GLU A 112 7.95 -1.46 15.97
C GLU A 112 6.85 -2.51 15.92
N PHE A 113 5.74 -2.17 15.27
CA PHE A 113 4.64 -3.12 15.03
C PHE A 113 4.58 -3.68 13.60
N PHE A 114 5.45 -3.19 12.73
CA PHE A 114 5.62 -3.74 11.39
C PHE A 114 7.08 -3.60 10.95
N PHE A 115 7.75 -4.72 10.71
CA PHE A 115 9.11 -4.73 10.17
C PHE A 115 9.13 -4.76 8.65
N LYS A 116 10.20 -4.20 8.07
CA LYS A 116 10.56 -4.52 6.68
C LYS A 116 10.84 -6.03 6.60
N ALA A 117 10.16 -6.73 5.69
CA ALA A 117 10.25 -8.19 5.59
C ALA A 117 11.70 -8.70 5.63
N GLY A 118 12.00 -9.52 6.63
CA GLY A 118 13.30 -10.17 6.83
C GLY A 118 14.39 -9.30 7.48
N SER A 119 14.16 -8.00 7.75
CA SER A 119 15.23 -7.09 8.20
C SER A 119 15.75 -7.38 9.60
N PHE A 120 14.89 -7.90 10.50
CA PHE A 120 15.22 -8.14 11.91
C PHE A 120 15.21 -9.63 12.30
N MET A 121 15.29 -10.54 11.34
CA MET A 121 15.30 -12.00 11.57
C MET A 121 16.42 -12.51 12.48
N HIS A 122 17.50 -11.74 12.61
CA HIS A 122 18.67 -12.05 13.42
C HIS A 122 18.95 -10.99 14.48
N ASN A 123 18.02 -10.07 14.73
CA ASN A 123 18.13 -9.05 15.77
C ASN A 123 17.29 -9.47 16.98
N SER A 124 17.93 -10.06 17.99
CA SER A 124 17.23 -10.59 19.17
C SER A 124 16.55 -9.51 20.01
N SER A 125 17.07 -8.27 20.01
CA SER A 125 16.42 -7.15 20.70
C SER A 125 15.10 -6.82 20.02
N GLN A 126 15.07 -6.68 18.70
CA GLN A 126 13.84 -6.35 17.98
C GLN A 126 12.82 -7.48 17.99
N GLN A 127 13.24 -8.73 17.94
CA GLN A 127 12.31 -9.86 18.11
C GLN A 127 11.64 -9.86 19.50
N ARG A 128 12.32 -9.37 20.55
CA ARG A 128 11.72 -9.23 21.90
C ARG A 128 10.83 -8.01 22.07
N HIS A 129 11.09 -6.94 21.30
CA HIS A 129 10.40 -5.65 21.43
C HIS A 129 9.37 -5.39 20.32
N TYR A 130 9.15 -6.36 19.44
CA TYR A 130 8.08 -6.35 18.45
C TYR A 130 6.71 -6.35 19.13
N ILE A 131 5.78 -5.56 18.57
CA ILE A 131 4.40 -5.51 19.05
C ILE A 131 3.49 -6.03 17.96
N SER A 132 2.81 -7.14 18.22
CA SER A 132 1.84 -7.72 17.31
C SER A 132 0.51 -6.98 17.42
N LEU A 133 0.24 -6.05 16.50
CA LEU A 133 -1.02 -5.31 16.44
C LEU A 133 -1.51 -5.12 15.01
N ASN A 134 -2.83 -5.07 14.85
CA ASN A 134 -3.47 -4.62 13.61
C ASN A 134 -3.52 -3.09 13.61
N TYR A 135 -3.39 -2.47 12.43
CA TYR A 135 -3.36 -0.99 12.36
C TYR A 135 -4.62 -0.34 12.89
N THR A 136 -5.79 -0.95 12.70
CA THR A 136 -7.09 -0.47 13.22
C THR A 136 -7.09 -0.25 14.74
N HIS A 137 -6.28 -1.01 15.48
CA HIS A 137 -6.20 -0.92 16.94
C HIS A 137 -4.91 -0.23 17.43
N ALA A 138 -4.03 0.19 16.54
CA ALA A 138 -2.75 0.80 16.89
C ALA A 138 -2.94 2.00 17.82
N VAL A 139 -3.90 2.88 17.51
CA VAL A 139 -4.19 4.09 18.30
C VAL A 139 -4.57 3.74 19.74
N ARG A 140 -5.47 2.77 19.93
CA ARG A 140 -5.87 2.30 21.27
C ARG A 140 -4.65 1.86 22.08
N ASP A 141 -3.80 1.03 21.48
CA ASP A 141 -2.65 0.45 22.17
C ASP A 141 -1.56 1.50 22.44
N LEU A 142 -1.32 2.42 21.50
CA LEU A 142 -0.42 3.57 21.70
C LEU A 142 -0.89 4.48 22.82
N MET A 143 -2.20 4.77 22.89
CA MET A 143 -2.78 5.54 23.99
C MET A 143 -2.60 4.83 25.33
N ALA A 144 -2.83 3.51 25.39
CA ALA A 144 -2.62 2.70 26.60
C ALA A 144 -1.14 2.63 27.04
N MET A 145 -0.21 2.72 26.10
CA MET A 145 1.23 2.78 26.36
C MET A 145 1.72 4.16 26.83
N GLY A 146 0.82 5.14 26.92
CA GLY A 146 1.13 6.46 27.47
C GLY A 146 1.85 7.37 26.49
N ILE A 147 1.55 7.27 25.18
CA ILE A 147 2.01 8.23 24.19
C ILE A 147 1.68 9.66 24.64
N ASN A 148 2.69 10.52 24.64
CA ASN A 148 2.58 11.92 25.03
C ASN A 148 3.25 12.88 24.04
N VAL A 149 4.01 12.37 23.07
CA VAL A 149 4.52 13.16 21.94
C VAL A 149 4.15 12.46 20.64
N VAL A 150 3.59 13.21 19.69
CA VAL A 150 3.42 12.77 18.30
C VAL A 150 4.18 13.73 17.42
N ALA A 151 5.01 13.21 16.52
CA ALA A 151 5.77 14.04 15.60
C ALA A 151 5.55 13.59 14.15
N GLN A 152 5.19 14.53 13.28
CA GLN A 152 4.87 14.26 11.89
C GLN A 152 5.46 15.32 10.94
N MET A 153 5.96 14.87 9.79
CA MET A 153 6.28 15.72 8.66
C MET A 153 4.99 16.12 7.92
N VAL A 154 4.83 17.41 7.61
CA VAL A 154 3.63 17.97 6.97
C VAL A 154 3.99 18.88 5.79
N ALA A 155 3.09 18.97 4.82
CA ALA A 155 3.22 19.85 3.67
C ALA A 155 2.68 21.25 4.03
N PRO A 156 3.38 22.35 3.72
CA PRO A 156 2.90 23.70 4.00
C PRO A 156 1.82 24.16 3.01
N GLY A 157 0.77 24.82 3.52
CA GLY A 157 -0.37 25.29 2.73
C GLY A 157 -0.14 26.57 1.94
N ASP A 158 0.80 27.43 2.37
CA ASP A 158 1.08 28.72 1.71
C ASP A 158 1.38 28.59 0.20
N GLN A 159 2.10 27.52 -0.17
CA GLN A 159 2.46 27.24 -1.58
C GLN A 159 1.32 26.65 -2.41
N ASN A 160 0.21 26.30 -1.75
CA ASN A 160 -0.93 25.60 -2.32
C ASN A 160 -2.22 26.43 -2.30
N GLY A 161 -2.14 27.71 -1.91
CA GLY A 161 -3.30 28.60 -1.80
C GLY A 161 -4.12 28.42 -0.52
N GLU A 162 -3.56 27.75 0.48
CA GLU A 162 -4.24 27.38 1.74
C GLU A 162 -3.45 27.95 2.95
N PRO A 163 -3.36 29.29 3.11
CA PRO A 163 -2.54 29.90 4.14
C PRO A 163 -3.01 29.53 5.56
N GLY A 164 -2.06 29.27 6.46
CA GLY A 164 -2.35 28.83 7.83
C GLY A 164 -2.82 27.37 7.95
N GLN A 165 -2.78 26.62 6.85
CA GLN A 165 -3.09 25.19 6.81
C GLN A 165 -1.83 24.36 6.56
N VAL A 166 -1.87 23.12 7.03
CA VAL A 166 -0.89 22.10 6.70
C VAL A 166 -1.60 20.83 6.23
N SER A 167 -0.87 19.96 5.52
CA SER A 167 -1.38 18.65 5.10
C SER A 167 -0.50 17.53 5.62
N LEU A 168 -1.14 16.52 6.24
CA LEU A 168 -0.52 15.25 6.64
C LEU A 168 -0.09 14.40 5.44
N SER A 169 -0.60 14.74 4.24
CA SER A 169 -0.19 14.22 2.93
C SER A 169 -0.01 12.70 2.88
N CYS A 170 1.25 12.24 2.96
CA CYS A 170 1.61 10.84 2.79
C CYS A 170 1.16 9.93 3.91
N ASN A 171 0.76 10.48 5.06
CA ASN A 171 0.52 9.67 6.23
C ASN A 171 -0.46 10.23 7.27
N PRO A 172 -1.74 10.49 6.93
CA PRO A 172 -2.76 10.78 7.93
C PRO A 172 -3.11 9.58 8.84
N ASP A 173 -2.71 8.37 8.42
CA ASP A 173 -2.99 7.05 8.99
C ASP A 173 -3.62 6.98 10.40
N LEU A 174 -2.81 7.15 11.43
CA LEU A 174 -3.13 7.04 12.85
C LEU A 174 -3.17 8.43 13.47
N THR A 175 -2.45 9.40 12.91
CA THR A 175 -2.36 10.75 13.45
C THR A 175 -3.72 11.42 13.56
N LEU A 176 -4.58 11.26 12.54
CA LEU A 176 -5.93 11.79 12.56
C LEU A 176 -6.74 11.33 13.78
N ASP A 177 -6.54 10.09 14.22
CA ASP A 177 -7.29 9.49 15.31
C ASP A 177 -6.62 9.67 16.67
N ILE A 178 -5.29 9.79 16.70
CA ILE A 178 -4.52 10.04 17.93
C ILE A 178 -4.73 11.47 18.45
N ILE A 179 -4.74 12.47 17.57
CA ILE A 179 -4.86 13.89 17.97
C ILE A 179 -6.04 14.16 18.92
N PRO A 180 -7.30 13.81 18.59
CA PRO A 180 -8.42 14.11 19.47
C PRO A 180 -8.30 13.40 20.83
N LEU A 181 -7.72 12.19 20.87
CA LEU A 181 -7.51 11.44 22.10
C LEU A 181 -6.40 12.05 22.97
N LEU A 182 -5.32 12.56 22.37
CA LEU A 182 -4.30 13.30 23.10
C LEU A 182 -4.87 14.58 23.72
N ARG A 183 -5.65 15.35 22.95
CA ARG A 183 -6.29 16.57 23.44
C ARG A 183 -7.30 16.27 24.56
N ALA A 184 -8.07 15.19 24.46
CA ALA A 184 -8.95 14.74 25.52
C ALA A 184 -8.16 14.39 26.80
N ARG A 185 -7.11 13.55 26.67
CA ARG A 185 -6.21 13.20 27.78
C ARG A 185 -5.59 14.42 28.46
N GLN A 186 -5.13 15.40 27.69
CA GLN A 186 -4.56 16.64 28.25
C GLN A 186 -5.60 17.43 29.06
N ARG A 187 -6.84 17.56 28.54
CA ARG A 187 -7.92 18.30 29.21
C ARG A 187 -8.50 17.57 30.42
N GLU A 188 -8.64 16.25 30.34
CA GLU A 188 -9.36 15.43 31.32
C GLU A 188 -8.45 14.84 32.40
N GLU A 189 -7.25 14.39 32.02
CA GLU A 189 -6.29 13.74 32.92
C GLU A 189 -5.14 14.66 33.34
N GLY A 190 -4.99 15.83 32.71
CA GLY A 190 -3.89 16.76 32.99
C GLY A 190 -2.52 16.25 32.57
N VAL A 191 -2.46 15.17 31.77
CA VAL A 191 -1.20 14.61 31.26
C VAL A 191 -0.66 15.54 30.16
N PRO A 192 0.56 16.07 30.28
CA PRO A 192 1.13 16.92 29.24
C PRO A 192 1.33 16.15 27.94
N THR A 193 0.85 16.70 26.82
CA THR A 193 1.00 16.12 25.49
C THR A 193 1.46 17.17 24.49
N VAL A 194 2.22 16.76 23.47
CA VAL A 194 2.73 17.68 22.43
C VAL A 194 2.60 17.04 21.04
N LEU A 195 2.03 17.80 20.09
CA LEU A 195 2.04 17.53 18.66
C LEU A 195 3.11 18.39 17.99
N VAL A 196 4.04 17.73 17.29
CA VAL A 196 5.13 18.38 16.56
C VAL A 196 4.93 18.21 15.06
N GLY A 197 4.97 19.32 14.32
CA GLY A 197 4.93 19.34 12.86
C GLY A 197 6.27 19.76 12.28
N GLU A 198 6.86 18.99 11.37
CA GLU A 198 8.02 19.41 10.58
C GLU A 198 7.59 19.76 9.15
N LEU A 199 7.74 21.03 8.76
CA LEU A 199 7.39 21.47 7.41
C LEU A 199 8.41 20.92 6.41
N ASN A 200 7.94 20.31 5.33
CA ASN A 200 8.77 19.92 4.19
C ASN A 200 8.05 20.17 2.86
N ARG A 201 8.61 21.03 2.01
CA ARG A 201 8.02 21.42 0.71
C ARG A 201 8.08 20.33 -0.36
N HIS A 202 8.89 19.28 -0.17
CA HIS A 202 8.89 18.13 -1.08
C HIS A 202 7.66 17.23 -0.92
N LEU A 203 6.91 17.39 0.17
CA LEU A 203 5.72 16.59 0.45
C LEU A 203 4.54 17.06 -0.44
N PRO A 204 3.92 16.19 -1.25
CA PRO A 204 2.76 16.55 -2.06
C PRO A 204 1.62 17.12 -1.20
N TRP A 205 0.97 18.19 -1.63
CA TRP A 205 -0.21 18.69 -0.91
C TRP A 205 -1.46 17.88 -1.24
N LEU A 206 -2.13 17.34 -0.23
CA LEU A 206 -3.41 16.64 -0.35
C LEU A 206 -4.40 17.21 0.68
N GLY A 207 -5.55 17.67 0.22
CA GLY A 207 -6.57 18.31 1.06
C GLY A 207 -7.48 17.29 1.78
N ARG A 208 -8.74 17.71 2.02
CA ARG A 208 -9.78 16.90 2.69
C ARG A 208 -9.33 16.44 4.08
N ASP A 209 -9.51 15.17 4.42
CA ASP A 209 -9.22 14.62 5.74
C ASP A 209 -7.74 14.79 6.15
N ALA A 210 -6.82 14.91 5.19
CA ALA A 210 -5.40 15.13 5.48
C ALA A 210 -5.05 16.59 5.79
N GLN A 211 -5.95 17.54 5.54
CA GLN A 211 -5.75 18.95 5.83
C GLN A 211 -6.12 19.27 7.28
N MET A 212 -5.31 20.09 7.94
CA MET A 212 -5.59 20.60 9.28
C MET A 212 -5.00 22.01 9.47
N ALA A 213 -5.49 22.74 10.46
CA ALA A 213 -4.95 24.05 10.78
C ALA A 213 -3.53 23.92 11.37
N GLU A 214 -2.60 24.78 10.96
CA GLU A 214 -1.26 24.85 11.58
C GLU A 214 -1.38 25.16 13.09
N ALA A 215 -2.41 25.93 13.47
CA ALA A 215 -2.74 26.28 14.85
C ALA A 215 -3.06 25.07 15.75
N ASP A 216 -3.42 23.91 15.19
CA ASP A 216 -3.67 22.69 15.96
C ASP A 216 -2.38 21.95 16.36
N ILE A 217 -1.22 22.40 15.86
CA ILE A 217 0.12 21.88 16.15
C ILE A 217 0.78 22.72 17.24
N ASP A 218 1.33 22.07 18.26
CA ASP A 218 1.90 22.75 19.43
C ASP A 218 3.29 23.35 19.14
N VAL A 219 4.09 22.63 18.34
CA VAL A 219 5.46 23.01 17.93
C VAL A 219 5.65 22.75 16.44
N VAL A 220 6.01 23.78 15.67
CA VAL A 220 6.25 23.69 14.22
C VAL A 220 7.72 23.96 13.92
N LEU A 221 8.42 22.95 13.39
CA LEU A 221 9.76 23.10 12.82
C LEU A 221 9.65 23.56 11.36
N ALA A 222 10.00 24.82 11.12
CA ALA A 222 9.98 25.47 9.82
C ALA A 222 11.40 25.89 9.40
N GLN A 223 12.13 24.98 8.76
CA GLN A 223 13.51 25.21 8.33
C GLN A 223 13.70 24.96 6.82
N PRO A 224 13.14 25.81 5.93
CA PRO A 224 13.06 25.52 4.49
C PRO A 224 14.40 25.24 3.81
N GLN A 225 15.50 25.83 4.30
CA GLN A 225 16.84 25.68 3.73
C GLN A 225 17.41 24.27 3.87
N SER A 226 16.82 23.44 4.75
CA SER A 226 17.22 22.05 5.00
C SER A 226 16.14 21.04 4.63
N ASP A 227 15.15 21.45 3.81
CA ASP A 227 14.19 20.52 3.24
C ASP A 227 14.90 19.44 2.42
N TYR A 228 14.36 18.22 2.46
CA TYR A 228 14.95 17.04 1.83
C TYR A 228 13.90 16.28 1.02
N PRO A 229 14.31 15.57 -0.05
CA PRO A 229 13.42 14.72 -0.83
C PRO A 229 12.76 13.61 0.01
N MET A 230 11.61 13.14 -0.45
CA MET A 230 10.95 11.98 0.16
C MET A 230 11.75 10.70 -0.09
N PHE A 231 11.67 9.73 0.82
CA PHE A 231 12.37 8.45 0.65
C PHE A 231 11.72 7.62 -0.48
N PRO A 232 12.42 7.36 -1.61
CA PRO A 232 11.85 6.58 -2.70
C PRO A 232 11.91 5.07 -2.39
N ALA A 233 10.87 4.36 -2.79
CA ALA A 233 10.81 2.90 -2.85
C ALA A 233 10.89 2.45 -4.32
N PRO A 234 12.07 2.01 -4.80
CA PRO A 234 12.25 1.61 -6.19
C PRO A 234 11.34 0.47 -6.61
N GLN A 235 10.94 0.47 -7.88
CA GLN A 235 10.09 -0.57 -8.43
C GLN A 235 10.79 -1.93 -8.45
N MET A 236 10.02 -2.99 -8.15
CA MET A 236 10.51 -4.36 -8.17
C MET A 236 10.21 -5.03 -9.50
N ALA A 237 11.17 -5.82 -9.99
CA ALA A 237 10.95 -6.63 -11.18
C ALA A 237 9.78 -7.62 -10.96
N ILE A 238 8.82 -7.62 -11.87
CA ILE A 238 7.73 -8.61 -11.92
C ILE A 238 8.26 -9.88 -12.56
N SER A 239 8.14 -11.00 -11.85
CA SER A 239 8.54 -12.31 -12.38
C SER A 239 7.43 -12.94 -13.23
N PRO A 240 7.74 -13.89 -14.14
CA PRO A 240 6.71 -14.61 -14.90
C PRO A 240 5.62 -15.26 -14.02
N PRO A 241 5.94 -15.92 -12.89
CA PRO A 241 4.91 -16.38 -11.95
C PRO A 241 4.01 -15.25 -11.43
N ASP A 242 4.58 -14.09 -11.11
CA ASP A 242 3.81 -12.95 -10.60
C ASP A 242 2.87 -12.39 -11.68
N HIS A 243 3.31 -12.32 -12.94
CA HIS A 243 2.44 -11.94 -14.07
C HIS A 243 1.23 -12.86 -14.20
N LEU A 244 1.39 -14.17 -14.07
CA LEU A 244 0.24 -15.07 -14.09
C LEU A 244 -0.66 -14.91 -12.86
N ILE A 245 -0.09 -14.73 -11.66
CA ILE A 245 -0.90 -14.47 -10.46
C ILE A 245 -1.71 -13.18 -10.63
N GLY A 246 -1.08 -12.10 -11.10
CA GLY A 246 -1.73 -10.82 -11.40
C GLY A 246 -2.80 -10.96 -12.48
N PHE A 247 -2.55 -11.80 -13.50
CA PHE A 247 -3.53 -12.10 -14.54
C PHE A 247 -4.76 -12.80 -13.96
N TYR A 248 -4.60 -13.91 -13.23
CA TYR A 248 -5.71 -14.61 -12.56
C TYR A 248 -6.49 -13.67 -11.64
N ALA A 249 -5.80 -12.85 -10.84
CA ALA A 249 -6.44 -11.87 -9.97
C ALA A 249 -7.26 -10.83 -10.77
N SER A 250 -6.76 -10.36 -11.92
CA SER A 250 -7.47 -9.41 -12.79
C SER A 250 -8.78 -9.96 -13.37
N THR A 251 -8.93 -11.29 -13.48
CA THR A 251 -10.18 -11.94 -13.91
C THR A 251 -11.30 -11.78 -12.88
N LEU A 252 -10.93 -11.62 -11.59
CA LEU A 252 -11.87 -11.48 -10.48
C LEU A 252 -12.27 -10.03 -10.22
N VAL A 253 -11.59 -9.05 -10.83
CA VAL A 253 -11.93 -7.63 -10.66
C VAL A 253 -13.23 -7.32 -11.41
N LYS A 254 -14.19 -6.72 -10.71
CA LYS A 254 -15.52 -6.41 -11.24
C LYS A 254 -15.62 -4.93 -11.58
N ASP A 255 -16.11 -4.61 -12.77
CA ASP A 255 -16.41 -3.23 -13.16
C ASP A 255 -17.51 -2.63 -12.27
N GLY A 256 -17.41 -1.34 -11.95
CA GLY A 256 -18.24 -0.69 -10.93
C GLY A 256 -17.85 -1.05 -9.48
N GLY A 257 -16.81 -1.88 -9.29
CA GLY A 257 -16.42 -2.40 -7.98
C GLY A 257 -15.49 -1.49 -7.17
N THR A 258 -14.97 -2.05 -6.09
CA THR A 258 -13.94 -1.45 -5.23
C THR A 258 -12.66 -2.27 -5.27
N LEU A 259 -11.53 -1.57 -5.34
CA LEU A 259 -10.21 -2.20 -5.41
C LEU A 259 -9.35 -1.82 -4.21
N GLN A 260 -8.82 -2.84 -3.54
CA GLN A 260 -7.71 -2.73 -2.60
C GLN A 260 -6.59 -3.67 -3.06
N VAL A 261 -5.36 -3.17 -3.08
CA VAL A 261 -4.20 -3.94 -3.51
C VAL A 261 -3.08 -3.76 -2.49
N GLY A 262 -2.47 -4.87 -2.08
CA GLY A 262 -1.23 -4.86 -1.31
C GLY A 262 -0.02 -4.40 -2.15
N ILE A 263 1.17 -4.47 -1.56
CA ILE A 263 2.38 -3.93 -2.17
C ILE A 263 3.25 -4.93 -2.94
N GLY A 264 4.13 -4.37 -3.76
CA GLY A 264 5.21 -5.06 -4.43
C GLY A 264 4.80 -5.72 -5.74
N SER A 265 5.68 -6.57 -6.26
CA SER A 265 5.58 -7.13 -7.63
C SER A 265 4.27 -7.84 -7.94
N LEU A 266 3.59 -8.42 -6.94
CA LEU A 266 2.28 -9.04 -7.14
C LEU A 266 1.15 -8.01 -7.31
N GLY A 267 1.20 -6.91 -6.56
CA GLY A 267 0.29 -5.78 -6.77
C GLY A 267 0.52 -5.15 -8.14
N ASP A 268 1.78 -4.90 -8.49
CA ASP A 268 2.13 -4.33 -9.80
C ASP A 268 1.70 -5.24 -10.97
N ALA A 269 1.81 -6.57 -10.81
CA ALA A 269 1.36 -7.54 -11.81
C ALA A 269 -0.17 -7.51 -12.02
N LEU A 270 -0.94 -7.34 -10.94
CA LEU A 270 -2.38 -7.14 -11.02
C LEU A 270 -2.71 -5.85 -11.76
N ILE A 271 -2.04 -4.74 -11.43
CA ILE A 271 -2.27 -3.45 -12.09
C ILE A 271 -1.95 -3.57 -13.58
N ASN A 272 -0.81 -4.17 -13.96
CA ASN A 272 -0.45 -4.40 -15.36
C ASN A 272 -1.50 -5.24 -16.09
N SER A 273 -2.01 -6.30 -15.46
CA SER A 273 -3.03 -7.17 -16.04
C SER A 273 -4.40 -6.48 -16.16
N THR A 274 -4.73 -5.60 -15.21
CA THR A 274 -5.94 -4.77 -15.23
C THR A 274 -5.88 -3.74 -16.36
N LEU A 275 -4.71 -3.11 -16.56
CA LEU A 275 -4.46 -2.22 -17.69
C LEU A 275 -4.49 -2.96 -19.03
N LEU A 276 -3.93 -4.17 -19.09
CA LEU A 276 -4.01 -5.01 -20.29
C LEU A 276 -5.47 -5.35 -20.62
N ARG A 277 -6.27 -5.72 -19.61
CA ARG A 277 -7.71 -5.99 -19.75
C ARG A 277 -8.46 -4.77 -20.28
N HIS A 278 -8.09 -3.57 -19.84
CA HIS A 278 -8.76 -2.34 -20.26
C HIS A 278 -8.34 -1.83 -21.64
N ARG A 279 -7.03 -1.71 -21.88
CA ARG A 279 -6.46 -1.10 -23.10
C ARG A 279 -6.35 -2.08 -24.27
N HIS A 280 -6.22 -3.37 -23.99
CA HIS A 280 -6.00 -4.41 -25.00
C HIS A 280 -6.79 -5.68 -24.66
N ASN A 281 -8.11 -5.53 -24.50
CA ASN A 281 -9.01 -6.58 -24.02
C ASN A 281 -8.91 -7.89 -24.84
N ASP A 282 -8.70 -7.82 -26.16
CA ASP A 282 -8.53 -9.01 -27.00
C ASP A 282 -7.28 -9.81 -26.64
N ALA A 283 -6.17 -9.14 -26.34
CA ALA A 283 -4.93 -9.80 -25.91
C ALA A 283 -5.11 -10.47 -24.55
N TRP A 284 -5.80 -9.78 -23.63
CA TRP A 284 -6.18 -10.34 -22.34
C TRP A 284 -7.10 -11.57 -22.48
N LYS A 285 -8.13 -11.48 -23.34
CA LYS A 285 -9.08 -12.58 -23.63
C LYS A 285 -8.41 -13.79 -24.27
N ARG A 286 -7.39 -13.59 -25.11
CA ARG A 286 -6.57 -14.70 -25.64
C ARG A 286 -5.90 -15.50 -24.54
N LEU A 287 -5.33 -14.84 -23.53
CA LEU A 287 -4.76 -15.55 -22.38
C LEU A 287 -5.83 -16.24 -21.54
N TYR A 288 -6.97 -15.57 -21.33
CA TYR A 288 -8.12 -16.13 -20.61
C TYR A 288 -8.61 -17.44 -21.26
N GLN A 289 -8.70 -17.46 -22.59
CA GLN A 289 -9.07 -18.64 -23.38
C GLN A 289 -7.96 -19.70 -23.38
N HIS A 290 -6.68 -19.30 -23.54
CA HIS A 290 -5.56 -20.22 -23.52
C HIS A 290 -5.43 -20.98 -22.20
N LEU A 291 -5.72 -20.31 -21.08
CA LEU A 291 -5.70 -20.90 -19.74
C LEU A 291 -7.01 -21.63 -19.38
N ASP A 292 -8.01 -21.59 -20.26
CA ASP A 292 -9.34 -22.19 -20.08
C ASP A 292 -10.01 -21.77 -18.76
N ILE A 293 -9.96 -20.45 -18.47
CA ILE A 293 -10.38 -19.90 -17.17
C ILE A 293 -11.85 -20.20 -16.87
N ALA A 294 -12.75 -20.02 -17.84
CA ALA A 294 -14.18 -20.24 -17.66
C ALA A 294 -14.50 -21.68 -17.22
N ALA A 295 -13.87 -22.67 -17.86
CA ALA A 295 -14.12 -24.07 -17.53
C ALA A 295 -13.42 -24.50 -16.23
N ARG A 296 -12.19 -24.02 -16.00
CA ARG A 296 -11.42 -24.38 -14.80
C ARG A 296 -11.91 -23.69 -13.53
N TYR A 297 -12.40 -22.45 -13.65
CA TYR A 297 -12.79 -21.60 -12.54
C TYR A 297 -14.14 -20.90 -12.80
N PRO A 298 -15.27 -21.64 -12.85
CA PRO A 298 -16.58 -21.07 -13.19
C PRO A 298 -17.04 -19.91 -12.30
N ALA A 299 -16.52 -19.82 -11.08
CA ALA A 299 -16.81 -18.73 -10.16
C ALA A 299 -16.35 -17.36 -10.67
N VAL A 300 -15.37 -17.31 -11.60
CA VAL A 300 -14.84 -16.07 -12.19
C VAL A 300 -15.94 -15.25 -12.88
N ASP A 301 -16.89 -15.88 -13.57
CA ASP A 301 -17.93 -15.17 -14.30
C ASP A 301 -18.93 -14.47 -13.36
N GLY A 302 -19.23 -15.07 -12.21
CA GLY A 302 -20.12 -14.48 -11.20
C GLY A 302 -19.42 -13.48 -10.27
N ILE A 303 -18.11 -13.61 -10.10
CA ILE A 303 -17.32 -12.74 -9.21
C ILE A 303 -16.74 -11.55 -9.97
N GLY A 304 -16.09 -11.79 -11.11
CA GLY A 304 -15.33 -10.79 -11.83
C GLY A 304 -15.97 -10.39 -13.14
N GLY A 305 -15.22 -10.54 -14.23
CA GLY A 305 -15.71 -10.31 -15.57
C GLY A 305 -14.61 -10.32 -16.62
N THR A 306 -15.01 -10.25 -17.89
CA THR A 306 -14.10 -10.28 -19.04
C THR A 306 -14.09 -8.98 -19.85
N GLY A 307 -15.03 -8.06 -19.57
CA GLY A 307 -15.16 -6.76 -20.24
C GLY A 307 -14.15 -5.71 -19.75
N THR A 308 -14.20 -4.53 -20.33
CA THR A 308 -13.45 -3.34 -19.90
C THR A 308 -14.04 -2.74 -18.61
N PHE A 309 -13.41 -1.68 -18.07
CA PHE A 309 -13.86 -0.97 -16.88
C PHE A 309 -14.60 0.30 -17.28
N ASP A 310 -15.82 0.13 -17.80
CA ASP A 310 -16.59 1.23 -18.40
C ASP A 310 -17.21 2.11 -17.33
N GLN A 311 -17.76 1.51 -16.25
CA GLN A 311 -18.17 2.24 -15.05
C GLN A 311 -16.96 2.73 -14.26
N GLY A 312 -15.89 1.93 -14.25
CA GLY A 312 -14.67 2.19 -13.51
C GLY A 312 -14.68 1.64 -12.09
N LEU A 313 -13.52 1.73 -11.44
CA LEU A 313 -13.29 1.27 -10.08
C LEU A 313 -13.17 2.46 -9.12
N TYR A 314 -13.57 2.23 -7.88
CA TYR A 314 -13.27 3.07 -6.73
C TYR A 314 -12.12 2.40 -5.95
N GLY A 315 -11.05 3.14 -5.66
CA GLY A 315 -9.96 2.62 -4.85
C GLY A 315 -10.15 2.93 -3.37
N CYS A 316 -10.02 1.92 -2.52
CA CYS A 316 -10.04 2.08 -1.07
C CYS A 316 -8.98 1.17 -0.49
N SER A 317 -7.80 1.70 -0.23
CA SER A 317 -6.62 0.92 0.11
C SER A 317 -5.90 1.53 1.30
N GLU A 318 -5.41 0.67 2.21
CA GLU A 318 -4.57 1.12 3.31
C GLU A 318 -3.33 1.87 2.80
N MET A 319 -2.69 1.33 1.77
CA MET A 319 -1.55 1.92 1.11
C MET A 319 -1.87 2.27 -0.36
N ILE A 320 -1.59 3.51 -0.76
CA ILE A 320 -1.55 3.90 -2.18
C ILE A 320 -0.14 3.67 -2.72
N ILE A 321 -0.09 3.01 -3.89
CA ILE A 321 1.12 2.75 -4.66
C ILE A 321 1.03 3.42 -6.04
N ASP A 322 2.18 3.61 -6.70
CA ASP A 322 2.30 4.19 -8.04
C ASP A 322 1.32 3.59 -9.06
N GLY A 323 1.10 2.28 -9.01
CA GLY A 323 0.16 1.56 -9.87
C GLY A 323 -1.26 2.14 -9.92
N PHE A 324 -1.74 2.77 -8.83
CA PHE A 324 -3.06 3.42 -8.84
C PHE A 324 -3.10 4.65 -9.75
N MET A 325 -2.00 5.41 -9.88
CA MET A 325 -1.94 6.55 -10.79
C MET A 325 -2.05 6.10 -12.24
N HIS A 326 -1.39 5.00 -12.61
CA HIS A 326 -1.53 4.39 -13.93
C HIS A 326 -2.99 3.97 -14.22
N LEU A 327 -3.73 3.51 -13.21
CA LEU A 327 -5.16 3.20 -13.37
C LEU A 327 -6.03 4.46 -13.51
N VAL A 328 -5.71 5.55 -12.81
CA VAL A 328 -6.38 6.85 -12.95
C VAL A 328 -6.17 7.38 -14.36
N GLU A 329 -4.91 7.43 -14.83
CA GLU A 329 -4.55 7.89 -16.17
C GLU A 329 -5.19 7.03 -17.27
N ALA A 330 -5.33 5.73 -17.05
CA ALA A 330 -6.00 4.83 -17.98
C ALA A 330 -7.53 4.96 -18.00
N GLY A 331 -8.14 5.73 -17.08
CA GLY A 331 -9.60 5.80 -16.94
C GLY A 331 -10.22 4.54 -16.33
N VAL A 332 -9.42 3.70 -15.67
CA VAL A 332 -9.93 2.54 -14.91
C VAL A 332 -10.41 2.97 -13.54
N LEU A 333 -9.61 3.76 -12.81
CA LEU A 333 -9.95 4.25 -11.48
C LEU A 333 -10.61 5.62 -11.62
N LYS A 334 -11.92 5.60 -11.86
CA LYS A 334 -12.72 6.80 -12.15
C LYS A 334 -14.09 6.84 -11.47
N ARG A 335 -14.50 5.76 -10.78
CA ARG A 335 -15.80 5.71 -10.12
C ARG A 335 -15.75 6.57 -8.87
N GLU A 336 -16.56 7.62 -8.87
CA GLU A 336 -16.69 8.54 -7.76
C GLU A 336 -17.59 7.95 -6.67
N VAL A 337 -17.21 8.19 -5.42
CA VAL A 337 -18.04 7.95 -4.24
C VAL A 337 -18.23 9.26 -3.47
N PHE A 338 -19.36 9.39 -2.81
CA PHE A 338 -19.79 10.62 -2.15
C PHE A 338 -20.01 10.39 -0.67
N ALA A 339 -19.69 11.39 0.15
CA ALA A 339 -19.73 11.31 1.62
C ALA A 339 -21.14 11.53 2.20
N HIS A 340 -22.16 10.91 1.59
CA HIS A 340 -23.53 10.94 2.09
C HIS A 340 -24.25 9.63 1.73
N GLN A 341 -24.78 8.94 2.75
CA GLN A 341 -25.31 7.58 2.59
C GLN A 341 -26.45 7.52 1.58
N GLY A 342 -27.51 8.31 1.77
CA GLY A 342 -28.67 8.28 0.88
C GLY A 342 -28.33 8.67 -0.55
N LEU A 343 -27.40 9.61 -0.74
CA LEU A 343 -26.96 10.04 -2.08
C LEU A 343 -26.19 8.90 -2.78
N GLN A 344 -25.28 8.26 -2.05
CA GLN A 344 -24.51 7.13 -2.56
C GLN A 344 -25.41 5.93 -2.91
N GLU A 345 -26.41 5.64 -2.08
CA GLU A 345 -27.36 4.56 -2.33
C GLU A 345 -28.20 4.81 -3.58
N LEU A 346 -28.67 6.05 -3.81
CA LEU A 346 -29.39 6.40 -5.03
C LEU A 346 -28.55 6.24 -6.30
N LEU A 347 -27.29 6.66 -6.24
CA LEU A 347 -26.33 6.46 -7.33
C LEU A 347 -26.10 4.96 -7.60
N ASN A 348 -25.98 4.15 -6.55
CA ASN A 348 -25.79 2.70 -6.69
C ASN A 348 -27.00 2.01 -7.33
N ARG A 349 -28.23 2.47 -7.04
CA ARG A 349 -29.47 1.95 -7.64
C ARG A 349 -29.71 2.46 -9.06
N GLY A 350 -29.02 3.52 -9.46
CA GLY A 350 -29.22 4.19 -10.75
C GLY A 350 -30.47 5.09 -10.77
N ASP A 351 -31.04 5.42 -9.60
CA ASP A 351 -32.19 6.32 -9.48
C ASP A 351 -31.83 7.77 -9.87
N ILE A 352 -30.55 8.12 -9.68
CA ILE A 352 -29.94 9.37 -10.13
C ILE A 352 -28.58 9.06 -10.78
N SER A 353 -28.04 10.05 -11.50
CA SER A 353 -26.69 9.98 -12.08
C SER A 353 -25.80 11.10 -11.52
N ALA A 354 -24.52 11.10 -11.88
CA ALA A 354 -23.64 12.22 -11.56
C ALA A 354 -24.02 13.52 -12.29
N GLN A 355 -24.75 13.44 -13.41
CA GLN A 355 -25.30 14.60 -14.11
C GLN A 355 -26.59 15.05 -13.41
N ILE A 356 -26.70 16.34 -13.16
CA ILE A 356 -27.80 16.93 -12.40
C ILE A 356 -28.91 17.39 -13.33
N ASN A 357 -30.15 17.17 -12.93
CA ASN A 357 -31.34 17.71 -13.58
C ASN A 357 -32.48 17.82 -12.55
N LEU A 358 -33.64 18.34 -12.96
CA LEU A 358 -34.80 18.48 -12.07
C LEU A 358 -35.27 17.14 -11.47
N ASN A 359 -35.16 16.03 -12.22
CA ASN A 359 -35.52 14.71 -11.69
C ASN A 359 -34.61 14.29 -10.53
N THR A 360 -33.35 14.76 -10.47
CA THR A 360 -32.49 14.57 -9.29
C THR A 360 -33.17 15.11 -8.04
N LEU A 361 -33.74 16.32 -8.08
CA LEU A 361 -34.44 16.91 -6.93
C LEU A 361 -35.71 16.13 -6.58
N ASP A 362 -36.47 15.69 -7.60
CA ASP A 362 -37.70 14.91 -7.40
C ASP A 362 -37.41 13.58 -6.69
N VAL A 363 -36.31 12.91 -7.04
CA VAL A 363 -35.86 11.69 -6.35
C VAL A 363 -35.42 11.99 -4.93
N LEU A 364 -34.62 13.06 -4.70
CA LEU A 364 -34.17 13.41 -3.35
C LEU A 364 -35.33 13.75 -2.40
N LEU A 365 -36.39 14.39 -2.91
CA LEU A 365 -37.62 14.66 -2.17
C LEU A 365 -38.38 13.37 -1.85
N ARG A 366 -38.57 12.50 -2.85
CA ARG A 366 -39.28 11.23 -2.70
C ARG A 366 -38.62 10.33 -1.65
N GLU A 367 -37.29 10.36 -1.59
CA GLU A 367 -36.48 9.55 -0.67
C GLU A 367 -36.21 10.27 0.67
N HIS A 368 -36.85 11.42 0.88
CA HIS A 368 -36.75 12.23 2.10
C HIS A 368 -35.32 12.65 2.48
N ILE A 369 -34.43 12.77 1.49
CA ILE A 369 -33.07 13.31 1.68
C ILE A 369 -33.11 14.82 1.84
N ILE A 370 -34.03 15.49 1.14
CA ILE A 370 -34.34 16.92 1.27
C ILE A 370 -35.83 17.11 1.54
N ALA A 371 -36.22 18.27 2.08
CA ALA A 371 -37.62 18.64 2.30
C ALA A 371 -38.12 19.67 1.27
N SER A 372 -39.45 19.79 1.16
CA SER A 372 -40.11 20.92 0.50
C SER A 372 -41.19 21.49 1.43
N PRO A 373 -41.19 22.80 1.73
CA PRO A 373 -40.19 23.80 1.36
C PRO A 373 -38.78 23.49 1.88
N LEU A 374 -37.75 23.93 1.14
CA LEU A 374 -36.35 23.70 1.52
C LEU A 374 -36.03 24.31 2.88
N ARG A 375 -35.32 23.56 3.71
CA ARG A 375 -34.71 24.04 4.96
C ARG A 375 -33.27 24.49 4.70
N PRO A 376 -32.65 25.30 5.58
CA PRO A 376 -31.25 25.72 5.43
C PRO A 376 -30.27 24.57 5.23
N GLN A 377 -30.41 23.49 6.01
CA GLN A 377 -29.60 22.28 5.89
C GLN A 377 -29.78 21.55 4.54
N ASP A 378 -30.98 21.63 3.93
CA ASP A 378 -31.23 21.02 2.63
C ASP A 378 -30.52 21.81 1.53
N LEU A 379 -30.55 23.15 1.61
CA LEU A 379 -29.81 24.02 0.69
C LEU A 379 -28.30 23.78 0.83
N GLU A 380 -27.78 23.73 2.06
CA GLU A 380 -26.36 23.43 2.31
C GLU A 380 -25.96 22.08 1.72
N PHE A 381 -26.78 21.04 1.92
CA PHE A 381 -26.57 19.73 1.30
C PHE A 381 -26.52 19.80 -0.24
N LEU A 382 -27.51 20.48 -0.85
CA LEU A 382 -27.60 20.62 -2.30
C LEU A 382 -26.41 21.41 -2.87
N GLN A 383 -25.95 22.46 -2.19
CA GLN A 383 -24.80 23.26 -2.60
C GLN A 383 -23.48 22.51 -2.42
N ARG A 384 -23.31 21.82 -1.29
CA ARG A 384 -22.13 21.01 -0.99
C ARG A 384 -21.85 19.97 -2.07
N PHE A 385 -22.88 19.25 -2.50
CA PHE A 385 -22.77 18.25 -3.57
C PHE A 385 -23.00 18.83 -4.97
N GLY A 386 -23.05 20.16 -5.11
CA GLY A 386 -23.09 20.86 -6.39
C GLY A 386 -24.39 20.65 -7.16
N ILE A 387 -25.45 20.15 -6.50
CA ILE A 387 -26.78 19.91 -7.07
C ILE A 387 -27.44 21.25 -7.42
N VAL A 388 -27.20 22.28 -6.61
CA VAL A 388 -27.58 23.67 -6.91
C VAL A 388 -26.37 24.60 -6.81
N HIS A 389 -26.45 25.76 -7.46
CA HIS A 389 -25.37 26.74 -7.45
C HIS A 389 -25.15 27.32 -6.05
N SER A 390 -23.90 27.62 -5.70
CA SER A 390 -23.54 28.19 -4.40
C SER A 390 -24.07 29.61 -4.17
N GLU A 391 -24.51 30.29 -5.23
CA GLU A 391 -25.14 31.62 -5.16
C GLU A 391 -26.62 31.59 -4.76
N LEU A 392 -27.24 30.41 -4.73
CA LEU A 392 -28.62 30.27 -4.29
C LEU A 392 -28.70 30.59 -2.78
N CYS A 393 -29.55 31.52 -2.39
CA CYS A 393 -29.74 31.86 -0.97
C CYS A 393 -31.15 31.50 -0.52
N LEU A 394 -31.29 31.04 0.73
CA LEU A 394 -32.58 30.79 1.38
C LEU A 394 -32.75 31.80 2.51
N GLN A 395 -33.78 32.64 2.42
CA GLN A 395 -34.13 33.60 3.46
C GLN A 395 -35.66 33.66 3.62
N ASP A 396 -36.16 33.59 4.86
CA ASP A 396 -37.58 33.71 5.18
C ASP A 396 -38.51 32.81 4.34
N GLY A 397 -38.06 31.58 4.03
CA GLY A 397 -38.81 30.61 3.23
C GLY A 397 -38.85 30.92 1.72
N GLN A 398 -37.99 31.82 1.25
CA GLN A 398 -37.84 32.20 -0.15
C GLN A 398 -36.44 31.82 -0.66
N LEU A 399 -36.37 31.29 -1.89
CA LEU A 399 -35.13 31.10 -2.61
C LEU A 399 -34.86 32.30 -3.51
N SER A 400 -33.63 32.82 -3.46
CA SER A 400 -33.18 33.89 -4.33
C SER A 400 -31.96 33.49 -5.15
N LEU A 401 -31.98 33.86 -6.43
CA LEU A 401 -30.83 33.79 -7.33
C LEU A 401 -30.81 35.07 -8.15
N GLN A 402 -29.69 35.80 -8.12
CA GLN A 402 -29.57 37.11 -8.76
C GLN A 402 -30.68 38.07 -8.28
N GLN A 403 -31.52 38.58 -9.18
CA GLN A 403 -32.65 39.49 -8.86
C GLN A 403 -34.01 38.77 -8.77
N ARG A 404 -34.05 37.44 -8.89
CA ARG A 404 -35.29 36.65 -8.82
C ARG A 404 -35.43 36.01 -7.44
N THR A 405 -36.61 36.16 -6.85
CA THR A 405 -36.96 35.57 -5.56
C THR A 405 -38.27 34.79 -5.71
N VAL A 406 -38.30 33.56 -5.24
CA VAL A 406 -39.42 32.62 -5.38
C VAL A 406 -39.62 31.85 -4.07
N SER A 407 -40.74 31.13 -3.93
CA SER A 407 -40.97 30.24 -2.79
C SER A 407 -39.87 29.16 -2.67
N ALA A 408 -39.52 28.76 -1.45
CA ALA A 408 -38.63 27.61 -1.22
C ALA A 408 -39.31 26.24 -1.46
N ASP A 409 -40.59 26.21 -1.85
CA ASP A 409 -41.25 24.99 -2.30
C ASP A 409 -40.72 24.56 -3.69
N ILE A 410 -39.97 23.46 -3.73
CA ILE A 410 -39.39 22.90 -4.95
C ILE A 410 -40.48 22.46 -5.94
N ASN A 411 -41.69 22.17 -5.47
CA ASN A 411 -42.81 21.81 -6.33
C ASN A 411 -43.49 23.04 -6.95
N HIS A 412 -43.19 24.25 -6.48
CA HIS A 412 -43.76 25.47 -7.02
C HIS A 412 -43.23 25.75 -8.44
N PRO A 413 -44.09 26.07 -9.43
CA PRO A 413 -43.67 26.26 -10.82
C PRO A 413 -42.56 27.30 -11.01
N ASP A 414 -42.65 28.44 -10.32
CA ASP A 414 -41.64 29.50 -10.40
C ASP A 414 -40.28 29.06 -9.85
N THR A 415 -40.28 28.21 -8.82
CA THR A 415 -39.07 27.65 -8.22
C THR A 415 -38.41 26.66 -9.16
N ARG A 416 -39.19 25.77 -9.79
CA ARG A 416 -38.67 24.87 -10.82
C ARG A 416 -38.06 25.63 -12.00
N ARG A 417 -38.71 26.71 -12.44
CA ARG A 417 -38.20 27.57 -13.51
C ARG A 417 -36.91 28.29 -13.11
N LEU A 418 -36.85 28.86 -11.89
CA LEU A 418 -35.63 29.47 -11.37
C LEU A 418 -34.46 28.47 -11.38
N LEU A 419 -34.70 27.25 -10.89
CA LEU A 419 -33.68 26.20 -10.84
C LEU A 419 -33.25 25.76 -12.25
N GLN A 420 -34.19 25.58 -13.17
CA GLN A 420 -33.89 25.20 -14.55
C GLN A 420 -33.17 26.28 -15.34
N ASP A 421 -33.47 27.56 -15.10
CA ASP A 421 -32.87 28.71 -15.79
C ASP A 421 -31.44 29.04 -15.32
N GLY A 422 -30.92 28.35 -14.30
CA GLY A 422 -29.55 28.57 -13.81
C GLY A 422 -29.31 28.31 -12.31
N GLY A 423 -30.29 27.79 -11.57
CA GLY A 423 -30.10 27.43 -10.16
C GLY A 423 -29.54 26.01 -9.94
N LEU A 424 -29.68 25.09 -10.90
CA LEU A 424 -29.05 23.76 -10.85
C LEU A 424 -27.56 23.84 -11.19
N GLY A 425 -26.76 22.95 -10.59
CA GLY A 425 -25.40 22.68 -11.07
C GLY A 425 -25.38 21.68 -12.23
N ASP A 426 -24.21 21.47 -12.83
CA ASP A 426 -24.03 20.58 -13.98
C ASP A 426 -23.77 19.12 -13.57
N LYS A 427 -22.84 18.92 -12.64
CA LYS A 427 -22.42 17.60 -12.15
C LYS A 427 -22.21 17.63 -10.64
N LEU A 428 -22.50 16.50 -9.98
CA LEU A 428 -22.18 16.30 -8.56
C LEU A 428 -20.71 16.65 -8.26
N SER A 429 -20.50 17.43 -7.19
CA SER A 429 -19.19 17.79 -6.64
C SER A 429 -18.78 16.89 -5.47
N GLU A 430 -17.56 17.08 -4.97
CA GLU A 430 -16.95 16.32 -3.87
C GLU A 430 -16.73 14.82 -4.10
N GLY A 431 -16.96 14.30 -5.31
CA GLY A 431 -16.68 12.91 -5.65
C GLY A 431 -15.24 12.50 -5.41
N VAL A 432 -15.03 11.42 -4.64
CA VAL A 432 -13.72 10.83 -4.37
C VAL A 432 -13.57 9.55 -5.18
N VAL A 433 -12.44 9.34 -5.83
CA VAL A 433 -12.15 8.08 -6.55
C VAL A 433 -11.17 7.19 -5.81
N MET A 434 -10.40 7.74 -4.88
CA MET A 434 -9.39 7.00 -4.12
C MET A 434 -9.39 7.44 -2.66
N HIS A 435 -9.59 6.50 -1.74
CA HIS A 435 -9.27 6.67 -0.32
C HIS A 435 -7.99 5.89 0.02
N GLY A 436 -7.06 6.56 0.71
CA GLY A 436 -5.74 6.03 1.10
C GLY A 436 -5.38 6.34 2.55
N GLY A 437 -4.75 5.40 3.25
CA GLY A 437 -4.29 5.62 4.63
C GLY A 437 -2.92 6.30 4.66
N PHE A 438 -2.03 5.77 3.83
CA PHE A 438 -0.70 6.31 3.59
C PHE A 438 -0.21 5.91 2.20
N TYR A 439 0.92 6.46 1.75
CA TYR A 439 1.49 6.08 0.45
C TYR A 439 3.03 5.98 0.47
N ILE A 440 3.56 5.12 -0.39
CA ILE A 440 4.99 4.97 -0.64
C ILE A 440 5.21 4.50 -2.08
N GLY A 441 6.23 5.02 -2.73
CA GLY A 441 6.53 4.68 -4.11
C GLY A 441 7.85 5.26 -4.61
N PRO A 442 8.13 5.16 -5.92
CA PRO A 442 9.29 5.79 -6.53
C PRO A 442 9.15 7.32 -6.53
N GLU A 443 10.25 8.04 -6.79
CA GLU A 443 10.23 9.51 -6.88
C GLU A 443 9.28 10.02 -7.98
N SER A 444 9.15 9.29 -9.09
CA SER A 444 8.21 9.62 -10.17
C SER A 444 6.75 9.66 -9.69
N PHE A 445 6.38 8.81 -8.73
CA PHE A 445 5.04 8.81 -8.15
C PHE A 445 4.80 10.05 -7.29
N TYR A 446 5.78 10.43 -6.46
CA TYR A 446 5.68 11.65 -5.65
C TYR A 446 5.62 12.90 -6.53
N GLN A 447 6.38 12.92 -7.62
CA GLN A 447 6.31 13.98 -8.62
C GLN A 447 4.93 14.04 -9.27
N ALA A 448 4.38 12.90 -9.72
CA ALA A 448 3.04 12.85 -10.28
C ALA A 448 1.97 13.39 -9.33
N LEU A 449 2.08 13.12 -8.02
CA LEU A 449 1.18 13.69 -7.01
C LEU A 449 1.32 15.22 -6.86
N ARG A 450 2.54 15.76 -6.94
CA ARG A 450 2.78 17.22 -6.91
C ARG A 450 2.24 17.93 -8.15
N ASP A 451 2.26 17.26 -9.29
CA ASP A 451 1.82 17.83 -10.58
C ASP A 451 0.30 17.77 -10.80
N LEU A 452 -0.46 17.13 -9.89
CA LEU A 452 -1.92 17.09 -9.96
C LEU A 452 -2.54 18.49 -9.87
N SER A 453 -3.50 18.77 -10.75
CA SER A 453 -4.32 19.99 -10.64
C SER A 453 -5.12 20.01 -9.33
N PRO A 454 -5.56 21.18 -8.82
CA PRO A 454 -6.43 21.24 -7.64
C PRO A 454 -7.65 20.30 -7.73
N GLN A 455 -8.30 20.24 -8.89
CA GLN A 455 -9.48 19.39 -9.12
C GLN A 455 -9.11 17.89 -9.09
N GLN A 456 -7.96 17.51 -9.65
CA GLN A 456 -7.49 16.12 -9.60
C GLN A 456 -7.11 15.71 -8.17
N ARG A 457 -6.44 16.58 -7.42
CA ARG A 457 -6.08 16.35 -6.01
C ARG A 457 -7.31 16.11 -5.15
N GLN A 458 -8.39 16.86 -5.37
CA GLN A 458 -9.65 16.68 -4.65
C GLN A 458 -10.33 15.32 -4.93
N ARG A 459 -9.91 14.56 -5.94
CA ARG A 459 -10.44 13.20 -6.17
C ARG A 459 -9.74 12.13 -5.33
N ILE A 460 -8.64 12.49 -4.66
CA ILE A 460 -7.88 11.61 -3.76
C ILE A 460 -8.10 12.09 -2.32
N CYS A 461 -8.58 11.21 -1.46
CA CYS A 461 -8.75 11.48 -0.04
C CYS A 461 -7.78 10.61 0.77
N MET A 462 -6.74 11.24 1.32
CA MET A 462 -5.89 10.58 2.30
C MET A 462 -6.54 10.73 3.68
N THR A 463 -6.81 9.62 4.36
CA THR A 463 -7.65 9.58 5.58
C THR A 463 -7.13 8.55 6.59
N SER A 464 -7.88 8.36 7.68
CA SER A 464 -7.54 7.42 8.74
C SER A 464 -7.50 5.96 8.23
N VAL A 465 -6.51 5.19 8.70
CA VAL A 465 -6.46 3.75 8.47
C VAL A 465 -7.61 3.03 9.16
N ASN A 466 -8.12 3.55 10.28
CA ASN A 466 -9.32 3.04 10.93
C ASN A 466 -10.54 3.14 10.00
N TYR A 467 -10.74 4.29 9.36
CA TYR A 467 -11.80 4.47 8.35
C TYR A 467 -11.72 3.44 7.22
N ILE A 468 -10.51 3.13 6.75
CA ILE A 468 -10.26 2.24 5.61
C ILE A 468 -10.39 0.77 5.98
N ASN A 469 -9.82 0.36 7.11
CA ASN A 469 -9.61 -1.04 7.46
C ASN A 469 -10.84 -1.70 8.11
N ASP A 470 -11.88 -0.96 8.47
CA ASP A 470 -13.11 -1.60 8.92
C ASP A 470 -14.36 -0.89 8.43
N LEU A 471 -15.49 -1.48 8.79
CA LEU A 471 -16.83 -0.97 8.52
C LEU A 471 -17.47 -0.34 9.76
N TYR A 472 -16.80 -0.24 10.90
CA TYR A 472 -17.41 0.38 12.08
C TYR A 472 -17.59 1.89 11.89
N ASP A 473 -18.46 2.47 12.68
CA ASP A 473 -18.70 3.91 12.60
C ASP A 473 -17.44 4.70 12.93
N HIS A 474 -17.17 5.69 12.08
CA HIS A 474 -16.06 6.60 12.20
C HIS A 474 -16.55 8.02 11.97
N ARG A 475 -15.84 9.02 12.48
CA ARG A 475 -16.21 10.45 12.30
C ARG A 475 -16.31 10.88 10.83
N PHE A 476 -15.64 10.15 9.93
CA PHE A 476 -15.65 10.40 8.48
C PHE A 476 -16.69 9.58 7.72
N GLY A 477 -17.37 8.63 8.37
CA GLY A 477 -18.43 7.84 7.76
C GLY A 477 -18.84 6.65 8.61
N ASN A 478 -20.15 6.37 8.58
CA ASN A 478 -20.76 5.24 9.27
C ASN A 478 -20.65 3.93 8.45
N GLN A 479 -21.03 2.82 9.07
CA GLN A 479 -21.01 1.50 8.45
C GLN A 479 -21.78 1.44 7.13
N ALA A 480 -22.99 2.00 7.11
CA ALA A 480 -23.87 1.94 5.96
C ALA A 480 -23.29 2.71 4.76
N LEU A 481 -22.73 3.91 4.99
CA LEU A 481 -22.03 4.68 3.96
C LEU A 481 -20.82 3.91 3.42
N LYS A 482 -19.95 3.40 4.30
CA LYS A 482 -18.77 2.62 3.89
C LYS A 482 -19.16 1.41 3.05
N ALA A 483 -20.22 0.70 3.43
CA ALA A 483 -20.75 -0.43 2.66
C ALA A 483 -21.34 0.00 1.31
N ALA A 484 -22.10 1.10 1.27
CA ALA A 484 -22.65 1.65 0.04
C ALA A 484 -21.54 2.05 -0.94
N GLN A 485 -20.45 2.66 -0.47
CA GLN A 485 -19.32 3.02 -1.32
C GLN A 485 -18.54 1.80 -1.83
N ARG A 486 -18.36 0.77 -1.00
CA ARG A 486 -17.49 -0.40 -1.24
C ARG A 486 -18.20 -1.55 -1.98
N GLN A 487 -18.88 -1.24 -3.08
CA GLN A 487 -19.54 -2.24 -3.92
C GLN A 487 -18.55 -3.27 -4.48
N HIS A 488 -18.90 -4.56 -4.44
CA HIS A 488 -18.12 -5.64 -5.06
C HIS A 488 -16.60 -5.59 -4.76
N GLY A 489 -16.24 -5.32 -3.50
CA GLY A 489 -14.84 -5.14 -3.08
C GLY A 489 -13.94 -6.32 -3.43
N ARG A 490 -12.77 -6.04 -4.00
CA ARG A 490 -11.69 -7.01 -4.22
C ARG A 490 -10.52 -6.62 -3.36
N PHE A 491 -10.33 -7.41 -2.30
CA PHE A 491 -9.30 -7.19 -1.30
C PHE A 491 -8.15 -8.14 -1.57
N ILE A 492 -7.13 -7.67 -2.29
CA ILE A 492 -6.08 -8.51 -2.85
C ILE A 492 -4.78 -8.31 -2.06
N ASN A 493 -4.37 -9.35 -1.35
CA ASN A 493 -3.20 -9.31 -0.47
C ASN A 493 -2.24 -10.46 -0.79
N THR A 494 -0.98 -10.28 -0.41
CA THR A 494 0.04 -11.32 -0.59
C THR A 494 0.27 -12.07 0.72
N THR A 495 0.63 -13.35 0.64
CA THR A 495 0.97 -14.16 1.81
C THR A 495 2.20 -15.01 1.54
N MET A 496 2.92 -15.41 2.59
CA MET A 496 4.14 -16.21 2.44
C MET A 496 3.79 -17.66 2.10
N MET A 497 2.81 -18.23 2.81
CA MET A 497 2.43 -19.63 2.71
C MET A 497 0.94 -19.83 3.00
N HIS A 498 0.39 -20.93 2.49
CA HIS A 498 -0.92 -21.44 2.86
C HIS A 498 -0.84 -22.90 3.30
N THR A 499 -1.65 -23.26 4.28
CA THR A 499 -1.88 -24.67 4.62
C THR A 499 -2.93 -25.29 3.69
N LEU A 500 -2.95 -26.62 3.55
CA LEU A 500 -4.01 -27.31 2.79
C LEU A 500 -5.40 -27.11 3.38
N ALA A 501 -5.50 -26.77 4.66
CA ALA A 501 -6.78 -26.43 5.30
C ALA A 501 -7.29 -25.02 4.93
N GLY A 502 -6.46 -24.20 4.28
CA GLY A 502 -6.79 -22.84 3.84
C GLY A 502 -6.33 -21.71 4.78
N ALA A 503 -5.66 -22.02 5.92
CA ALA A 503 -5.07 -20.97 6.77
C ALA A 503 -3.85 -20.32 6.08
N ALA A 504 -3.69 -19.00 6.24
CA ALA A 504 -2.60 -18.22 5.65
C ALA A 504 -1.52 -17.85 6.68
N VAL A 505 -0.29 -17.72 6.22
CA VAL A 505 0.89 -17.36 7.01
C VAL A 505 1.61 -16.21 6.32
N SER A 506 1.61 -15.03 6.93
CA SER A 506 2.05 -13.79 6.29
C SER A 506 3.15 -13.04 7.04
N ASP A 507 3.31 -13.26 8.34
CA ASP A 507 4.16 -12.41 9.20
C ASP A 507 5.23 -13.15 10.01
N GLY A 508 5.11 -14.47 10.23
CA GLY A 508 5.97 -15.22 11.16
C GLY A 508 6.44 -16.59 10.66
N LEU A 509 7.54 -17.07 11.23
CA LEU A 509 8.06 -18.41 11.06
C LEU A 509 7.52 -19.38 12.13
N GLU A 510 7.62 -20.68 11.86
CA GLU A 510 7.21 -21.77 12.77
C GLU A 510 7.96 -21.76 14.12
N ASP A 511 9.15 -21.16 14.18
CA ASP A 511 9.92 -21.00 15.42
C ASP A 511 9.59 -19.70 16.19
N GLY A 512 8.52 -18.99 15.79
CA GLY A 512 8.03 -17.77 16.43
C GLY A 512 8.76 -16.50 16.01
N ARG A 513 9.79 -16.57 15.15
CA ARG A 513 10.44 -15.36 14.65
C ARG A 513 9.55 -14.58 13.70
N VAL A 514 9.48 -13.28 13.93
CA VAL A 514 8.73 -12.31 13.15
C VAL A 514 9.52 -11.92 11.91
N VAL A 515 8.90 -12.09 10.74
CA VAL A 515 9.43 -11.73 9.43
C VAL A 515 9.09 -10.28 9.09
N SER A 516 7.86 -9.86 9.35
CA SER A 516 7.35 -8.51 9.05
C SER A 516 6.40 -8.02 10.14
N GLY A 517 5.10 -8.18 9.92
CA GLY A 517 3.99 -7.80 10.80
C GLY A 517 2.67 -8.08 10.10
N VAL A 518 1.58 -8.11 10.88
CA VAL A 518 0.26 -8.51 10.39
C VAL A 518 -0.43 -7.44 9.52
N GLY A 519 -0.15 -6.16 9.79
CA GLY A 519 -0.73 -5.01 9.07
C GLY A 519 -2.27 -4.99 9.13
N GLY A 520 -2.92 -4.50 8.07
CA GLY A 520 -4.38 -4.58 7.89
C GLY A 520 -4.87 -5.84 7.17
N GLN A 521 -4.06 -6.89 6.99
CA GLN A 521 -4.48 -8.04 6.17
C GLN A 521 -5.75 -8.71 6.70
N TYR A 522 -5.84 -8.91 8.02
CA TYR A 522 -7.02 -9.50 8.66
C TYR A 522 -8.29 -8.68 8.38
N ASN A 523 -8.18 -7.36 8.51
CA ASN A 523 -9.26 -6.40 8.31
C ASN A 523 -9.89 -6.51 6.91
N PHE A 524 -9.05 -6.57 5.88
CA PHE A 524 -9.49 -6.76 4.50
C PHE A 524 -10.07 -8.16 4.23
N VAL A 525 -9.57 -9.19 4.92
CA VAL A 525 -10.18 -10.53 4.89
C VAL A 525 -11.58 -10.51 5.50
N ALA A 526 -11.75 -9.88 6.66
CA ALA A 526 -13.04 -9.75 7.35
C ALA A 526 -14.06 -8.98 6.50
N MET A 527 -13.68 -7.81 5.96
CA MET A 527 -14.56 -7.05 5.06
C MET A 527 -14.95 -7.83 3.80
N GLY A 528 -14.09 -8.71 3.31
CA GLY A 528 -14.41 -9.62 2.20
C GLY A 528 -15.56 -10.59 2.52
N MET A 529 -15.81 -10.87 3.81
CA MET A 529 -16.93 -11.70 4.27
C MET A 529 -18.18 -10.88 4.57
N GLU A 530 -18.03 -9.63 5.00
CA GLU A 530 -19.11 -8.77 5.47
C GLU A 530 -19.82 -7.99 4.34
N LEU A 531 -19.09 -7.60 3.29
CA LEU A 531 -19.63 -6.80 2.20
C LEU A 531 -20.27 -7.67 1.11
N ALA A 532 -21.46 -7.25 0.66
CA ALA A 532 -22.19 -7.93 -0.40
C ALA A 532 -21.37 -8.01 -1.70
N GLY A 533 -21.16 -9.24 -2.18
CA GLY A 533 -20.39 -9.50 -3.40
C GLY A 533 -18.90 -9.16 -3.31
N ALA A 534 -18.36 -8.85 -2.13
CA ALA A 534 -16.93 -8.66 -1.91
C ALA A 534 -16.22 -10.03 -1.78
N ARG A 535 -14.93 -10.05 -2.10
CA ARG A 535 -14.06 -11.22 -1.99
C ARG A 535 -12.69 -10.84 -1.44
N SER A 536 -12.19 -11.68 -0.54
CA SER A 536 -10.81 -11.69 -0.08
C SER A 536 -9.99 -12.63 -0.95
N ILE A 537 -8.88 -12.12 -1.49
CA ILE A 537 -8.04 -12.83 -2.44
C ILE A 537 -6.60 -12.81 -1.90
N LEU A 538 -6.09 -13.99 -1.52
CA LEU A 538 -4.73 -14.15 -1.04
C LEU A 538 -3.85 -14.79 -2.12
N CYS A 539 -2.83 -14.05 -2.51
CA CYS A 539 -1.91 -14.41 -3.58
C CYS A 539 -0.58 -14.90 -3.01
N LEU A 540 -0.04 -15.98 -3.56
CA LEU A 540 1.29 -16.49 -3.23
C LEU A 540 1.93 -17.19 -4.42
N ARG A 541 3.26 -17.16 -4.50
CA ARG A 541 3.99 -18.05 -5.41
C ARG A 541 3.87 -19.49 -4.89
N GLY A 542 3.68 -20.47 -5.75
CA GLY A 542 3.54 -21.89 -5.38
C GLY A 542 4.82 -22.47 -4.78
N THR A 543 5.98 -21.86 -5.05
CA THR A 543 7.27 -22.28 -4.50
C THR A 543 8.15 -21.13 -4.02
N ARG A 544 9.09 -21.45 -3.12
CA ARG A 544 10.20 -20.57 -2.71
C ARG A 544 11.53 -21.32 -2.77
N LYS A 545 12.64 -20.58 -2.80
CA LYS A 545 13.98 -21.14 -2.60
C LYS A 545 14.47 -20.85 -1.19
N ALA A 546 14.90 -21.87 -0.46
CA ALA A 546 15.52 -21.73 0.85
C ALA A 546 16.71 -22.70 0.96
N ALA A 547 17.87 -22.21 1.40
CA ALA A 547 19.11 -22.99 1.53
C ALA A 547 19.45 -23.82 0.27
N GLY A 548 19.26 -23.24 -0.92
CA GLY A 548 19.52 -23.90 -2.21
C GLY A 548 18.46 -24.93 -2.65
N LYS A 549 17.44 -25.22 -1.83
CA LYS A 549 16.35 -26.14 -2.15
C LYS A 549 15.10 -25.38 -2.59
N VAL A 550 14.33 -25.96 -3.51
CA VAL A 550 12.99 -25.49 -3.83
C VAL A 550 12.02 -26.13 -2.84
N LEU A 551 11.18 -25.32 -2.21
CA LEU A 551 10.15 -25.74 -1.26
C LEU A 551 8.79 -25.24 -1.74
N SER A 552 7.72 -25.98 -1.43
CA SER A 552 6.35 -25.49 -1.67
C SER A 552 5.96 -24.43 -0.64
N ASN A 553 5.21 -23.42 -1.08
CA ASN A 553 4.53 -22.49 -0.18
C ASN A 553 3.09 -22.94 0.14
N ILE A 554 2.61 -24.00 -0.52
CA ILE A 554 1.41 -24.72 -0.08
C ILE A 554 1.90 -25.92 0.74
N VAL A 555 1.62 -25.89 2.04
CA VAL A 555 2.10 -26.87 3.01
C VAL A 555 0.93 -27.64 3.61
N PHE A 556 1.16 -28.84 4.14
CA PHE A 556 0.10 -29.58 4.82
C PHE A 556 -0.35 -28.86 6.11
N SER A 557 0.61 -28.42 6.93
CA SER A 557 0.44 -27.69 8.18
C SER A 557 1.63 -26.75 8.43
N TYR A 558 1.46 -25.77 9.32
CA TYR A 558 2.51 -24.85 9.75
C TYR A 558 2.24 -24.38 11.19
N GLY A 559 3.27 -24.25 12.03
CA GLY A 559 3.15 -23.82 13.43
C GLY A 559 2.89 -22.33 13.66
N HIS A 560 2.60 -21.53 12.62
CA HIS A 560 2.22 -20.11 12.71
C HIS A 560 1.00 -19.85 11.83
N CYS A 561 0.16 -18.89 12.21
CA CYS A 561 -1.07 -18.56 11.47
C CYS A 561 -1.39 -17.06 11.59
N THR A 562 -1.57 -16.38 10.46
CA THR A 562 -2.03 -15.00 10.40
C THR A 562 -3.53 -14.94 10.14
N ILE A 563 -4.01 -15.69 9.14
CA ILE A 563 -5.44 -15.75 8.77
C ILE A 563 -5.97 -17.17 9.05
N PRO A 564 -6.86 -17.34 10.05
CA PRO A 564 -7.44 -18.63 10.38
C PRO A 564 -8.26 -19.24 9.24
N ARG A 565 -8.28 -20.58 9.17
CA ARG A 565 -8.92 -21.31 8.06
C ARG A 565 -10.43 -21.06 7.87
N HIS A 566 -11.15 -20.60 8.90
CA HIS A 566 -12.59 -20.33 8.77
C HIS A 566 -12.87 -19.03 8.00
N LEU A 567 -11.84 -18.18 7.81
CA LEU A 567 -11.88 -16.99 6.97
C LEU A 567 -11.33 -17.23 5.55
N ARG A 568 -11.13 -18.50 5.16
CA ARG A 568 -10.64 -18.85 3.83
C ARG A 568 -11.62 -18.40 2.74
N ASP A 569 -11.08 -17.76 1.71
CA ASP A 569 -11.85 -17.31 0.56
C ASP A 569 -11.17 -17.73 -0.75
N ILE A 570 -10.53 -16.82 -1.48
CA ILE A 570 -9.85 -17.15 -2.73
C ILE A 570 -8.35 -17.19 -2.49
N VAL A 571 -7.69 -18.24 -2.98
CA VAL A 571 -6.23 -18.36 -3.02
C VAL A 571 -5.75 -18.44 -4.45
N ILE A 572 -4.72 -17.67 -4.81
CA ILE A 572 -4.17 -17.64 -6.17
C ILE A 572 -2.67 -17.95 -6.15
N THR A 573 -2.27 -18.90 -6.98
CA THR A 573 -0.87 -19.11 -7.39
C THR A 573 -0.72 -18.88 -8.88
N GLU A 574 0.51 -18.95 -9.38
CA GLU A 574 0.82 -18.90 -10.80
C GLU A 574 0.19 -20.04 -11.61
N TYR A 575 -0.40 -21.03 -10.94
CA TYR A 575 -1.03 -22.20 -11.55
C TYR A 575 -2.56 -22.15 -11.59
N GLY A 576 -3.19 -21.22 -10.84
CA GLY A 576 -4.64 -21.14 -10.82
C GLY A 576 -5.26 -20.46 -9.61
N ILE A 577 -6.60 -20.58 -9.56
CA ILE A 577 -7.47 -20.02 -8.54
C ILE A 577 -8.10 -21.17 -7.73
N ALA A 578 -8.00 -21.11 -6.41
CA ALA A 578 -8.74 -21.97 -5.50
C ALA A 578 -9.81 -21.13 -4.79
N ASP A 579 -11.08 -21.32 -5.15
CA ASP A 579 -12.23 -20.78 -4.41
C ASP A 579 -12.53 -21.71 -3.23
N LEU A 580 -12.43 -21.25 -1.99
CA LEU A 580 -12.51 -22.08 -0.78
C LEU A 580 -13.73 -21.77 0.09
N ARG A 581 -14.42 -20.65 -0.17
CA ARG A 581 -15.52 -20.19 0.67
C ARG A 581 -16.68 -21.18 0.63
N GLY A 582 -17.20 -21.55 1.80
CA GLY A 582 -18.32 -22.49 1.93
C GLY A 582 -18.03 -23.94 1.52
N GLN A 583 -16.79 -24.28 1.15
CA GLN A 583 -16.43 -25.62 0.70
C GLN A 583 -16.13 -26.56 1.88
N SER A 584 -16.41 -27.86 1.69
CA SER A 584 -16.01 -28.91 2.63
C SER A 584 -14.48 -29.04 2.71
N ASP A 585 -13.97 -29.60 3.81
CA ASP A 585 -12.52 -29.77 3.98
C ASP A 585 -11.88 -30.58 2.85
N GLU A 586 -12.52 -31.66 2.38
CA GLU A 586 -11.98 -32.43 1.26
C GLU A 586 -11.87 -31.57 -0.01
N GLN A 587 -12.90 -30.80 -0.35
CA GLN A 587 -12.86 -29.91 -1.51
C GLN A 587 -11.79 -28.83 -1.37
N VAL A 588 -11.61 -28.27 -0.17
CA VAL A 588 -10.54 -27.29 0.08
C VAL A 588 -9.16 -27.90 -0.09
N TYR A 589 -8.90 -29.08 0.48
CA TYR A 589 -7.62 -29.76 0.32
C TYR A 589 -7.35 -30.06 -1.17
N LEU A 590 -8.35 -30.56 -1.90
CA LEU A 590 -8.23 -30.83 -3.33
C LEU A 590 -7.94 -29.56 -4.14
N ARG A 591 -8.67 -28.46 -3.90
CA ARG A 591 -8.46 -27.18 -4.60
C ARG A 591 -7.10 -26.55 -4.28
N MET A 592 -6.64 -26.64 -3.04
CA MET A 592 -5.30 -26.18 -2.65
C MET A 592 -4.20 -27.01 -3.31
N ILE A 593 -4.33 -28.34 -3.38
CA ILE A 593 -3.38 -29.20 -4.09
C ILE A 593 -3.41 -28.89 -5.60
N ALA A 594 -4.59 -28.63 -6.17
CA ALA A 594 -4.77 -28.32 -7.59
C ALA A 594 -3.99 -27.09 -8.07
N ILE A 595 -3.73 -26.12 -7.18
CA ILE A 595 -2.96 -24.91 -7.47
C ILE A 595 -1.53 -24.97 -6.92
N ALA A 596 -1.08 -26.12 -6.41
CA ALA A 596 0.31 -26.34 -6.03
C ALA A 596 1.17 -26.72 -7.24
N ASP A 597 2.46 -26.43 -7.16
CA ASP A 597 3.46 -26.87 -8.13
C ASP A 597 3.48 -28.41 -8.22
N ALA A 598 3.49 -28.94 -9.45
CA ALA A 598 3.35 -30.37 -9.74
C ALA A 598 4.37 -31.23 -8.98
N ARG A 599 5.57 -30.71 -8.69
CA ARG A 599 6.62 -31.41 -7.93
C ARG A 599 6.19 -31.79 -6.50
N PHE A 600 5.22 -31.09 -5.92
CA PHE A 600 4.80 -31.26 -4.52
C PHE A 600 3.39 -31.84 -4.37
N GLN A 601 2.58 -31.86 -5.43
CA GLN A 601 1.19 -32.33 -5.38
C GLN A 601 1.04 -33.75 -4.87
N ALA A 602 1.86 -34.69 -5.33
CA ALA A 602 1.80 -36.09 -4.92
C ALA A 602 2.04 -36.26 -3.40
N GLY A 603 3.05 -35.56 -2.87
CA GLY A 603 3.38 -35.58 -1.44
C GLY A 603 2.31 -34.92 -0.58
N LEU A 604 1.71 -33.81 -1.05
CA LEU A 604 0.59 -33.16 -0.37
C LEU A 604 -0.66 -34.04 -0.36
N LEU A 605 -1.00 -34.66 -1.49
CA LEU A 605 -2.14 -35.59 -1.60
C LEU A 605 -1.95 -36.83 -0.71
N GLN A 606 -0.74 -37.37 -0.64
CA GLN A 606 -0.44 -38.51 0.24
C GLN A 606 -0.66 -38.14 1.71
N GLN A 607 -0.18 -36.98 2.14
CA GLN A 607 -0.41 -36.47 3.51
C GLN A 607 -1.92 -36.28 3.78
N ALA A 608 -2.65 -35.68 2.83
CA ALA A 608 -4.09 -35.47 2.94
C ALA A 608 -4.88 -36.79 3.06
N LYS A 609 -4.55 -37.80 2.24
CA LYS A 609 -5.17 -39.13 2.32
C LYS A 609 -4.83 -39.85 3.62
N LYS A 610 -3.58 -39.77 4.07
CA LYS A 610 -3.14 -40.35 5.34
C LYS A 610 -3.90 -39.76 6.53
N ALA A 611 -4.17 -38.46 6.50
CA ALA A 611 -4.92 -37.76 7.54
C ALA A 611 -6.46 -37.91 7.42
N GLY A 612 -6.97 -38.68 6.45
CA GLY A 612 -8.40 -38.84 6.23
C GLY A 612 -9.11 -37.59 5.70
N LYS A 613 -8.36 -36.62 5.17
CA LYS A 613 -8.89 -35.37 4.60
C LYS A 613 -9.27 -35.48 3.13
N VAL A 614 -8.78 -36.50 2.44
CA VAL A 614 -9.13 -36.82 1.05
C VAL A 614 -9.36 -38.32 0.92
N ALA A 615 -10.38 -38.71 0.15
CA ALA A 615 -10.71 -40.09 -0.13
C ALA A 615 -9.52 -40.87 -0.71
N LYS A 616 -9.27 -42.08 -0.20
CA LYS A 616 -8.17 -42.93 -0.67
C LYS A 616 -8.27 -43.24 -2.17
N SER A 617 -9.49 -43.36 -2.69
CA SER A 617 -9.81 -43.62 -4.09
C SER A 617 -9.62 -42.43 -5.03
N PHE A 618 -9.54 -41.20 -4.52
CA PHE A 618 -9.40 -40.01 -5.35
C PHE A 618 -8.16 -40.08 -6.22
N LYS A 619 -8.30 -39.80 -7.52
CA LYS A 619 -7.20 -39.70 -8.48
C LYS A 619 -7.15 -38.27 -9.02
N PRO A 620 -6.00 -37.58 -8.95
CA PRO A 620 -5.89 -36.22 -9.45
C PRO A 620 -6.11 -36.19 -10.97
N PRO A 621 -6.81 -35.18 -11.51
CA PRO A 621 -6.89 -34.96 -12.95
C PRO A 621 -5.51 -34.80 -13.59
N LYS A 622 -5.36 -35.25 -14.85
CA LYS A 622 -4.07 -35.15 -15.58
C LYS A 622 -3.55 -33.73 -15.67
N ALA A 623 -4.44 -32.75 -15.83
CA ALA A 623 -4.09 -31.33 -15.93
C ALA A 623 -3.33 -30.78 -14.71
N TRP A 624 -3.42 -31.40 -13.53
CA TRP A 624 -2.65 -30.97 -12.36
C TRP A 624 -1.13 -31.11 -12.58
N ALA A 625 -0.71 -32.09 -13.40
CA ALA A 625 0.68 -32.31 -13.74
C ALA A 625 1.28 -31.19 -14.61
N ASP A 626 0.43 -30.35 -15.22
CA ASP A 626 0.88 -29.23 -16.05
C ASP A 626 1.35 -28.02 -15.22
N ASN A 627 1.15 -28.03 -13.90
CA ASN A 627 1.58 -26.98 -12.97
C ASN A 627 3.11 -26.92 -12.83
N THR A 628 3.79 -26.46 -13.87
CA THR A 628 5.24 -26.42 -14.01
C THR A 628 5.73 -25.04 -14.42
N PRO A 629 7.00 -24.68 -14.10
CA PRO A 629 7.58 -23.43 -14.59
C PRO A 629 7.51 -23.26 -16.11
N ALA A 630 7.65 -24.35 -16.88
CA ALA A 630 7.57 -24.32 -18.33
C ALA A 630 6.17 -23.91 -18.84
N HIS A 631 5.11 -24.36 -18.15
CA HIS A 631 3.74 -23.98 -18.47
C HIS A 631 3.51 -22.47 -18.31
N ILE A 632 4.10 -21.85 -17.27
CA ILE A 632 4.02 -20.40 -17.05
C ILE A 632 4.56 -19.64 -18.26
N HIS A 633 5.76 -20.01 -18.72
CA HIS A 633 6.39 -19.36 -19.87
C HIS A 633 5.59 -19.58 -21.15
N LYS A 634 5.06 -20.79 -21.37
CA LYS A 634 4.21 -21.10 -22.53
C LYS A 634 2.93 -20.26 -22.53
N ALA A 635 2.28 -20.11 -21.38
CA ALA A 635 1.05 -19.33 -21.25
C ALA A 635 1.29 -17.84 -21.56
N LEU A 636 2.33 -17.24 -20.98
CA LEU A 636 2.64 -15.83 -21.25
C LEU A 636 3.05 -15.59 -22.72
N ALA A 637 3.73 -16.56 -23.35
CA ALA A 637 4.11 -16.49 -24.75
C ALA A 637 2.92 -16.67 -25.73
N ALA A 638 1.78 -17.19 -25.27
CA ALA A 638 0.58 -17.36 -26.10
C ALA A 638 -0.10 -16.02 -26.45
N VAL A 639 0.25 -14.94 -25.76
CA VAL A 639 -0.29 -13.59 -26.03
C VAL A 639 0.62 -12.86 -27.02
N PRO A 640 0.14 -12.52 -28.22
CA PRO A 640 0.95 -11.82 -29.21
C PRO A 640 1.21 -10.36 -28.80
N GLY A 641 2.36 -9.84 -29.24
CA GLY A 641 2.80 -8.47 -28.99
C GLY A 641 4.00 -8.42 -28.06
N ASN A 642 5.05 -7.70 -28.47
CA ASN A 642 6.21 -7.48 -27.62
C ASN A 642 5.79 -6.76 -26.34
N ASN A 643 6.37 -7.16 -25.20
CA ASN A 643 6.33 -6.38 -23.97
C ASN A 643 4.96 -6.31 -23.22
N ARG A 644 4.07 -7.30 -23.34
CA ARG A 644 2.80 -7.36 -22.57
C ARG A 644 2.97 -7.71 -21.09
N PHE A 645 4.02 -8.48 -20.78
CA PHE A 645 4.37 -8.92 -19.43
C PHE A 645 5.82 -8.50 -19.12
N PRO A 646 6.12 -7.19 -19.10
CA PRO A 646 7.47 -6.69 -18.88
C PRO A 646 7.90 -6.89 -17.43
N ALA A 647 9.20 -6.97 -17.17
CA ALA A 647 9.70 -6.98 -15.79
C ALA A 647 9.39 -5.67 -15.04
N PHE A 648 9.30 -4.55 -15.76
CA PHE A 648 9.15 -3.21 -15.19
C PHE A 648 8.11 -2.41 -16.00
N PRO A 649 6.79 -2.69 -15.85
CA PRO A 649 5.75 -2.01 -16.62
C PRO A 649 5.61 -0.52 -16.32
N PHE A 650 6.05 -0.07 -15.14
CA PHE A 650 5.81 1.30 -14.64
C PHE A 650 7.09 2.14 -14.52
N GLY A 651 8.23 1.64 -15.01
CA GLY A 651 9.52 2.32 -14.92
C GLY A 651 10.59 1.51 -14.17
N CYS A 652 11.84 2.00 -14.20
CA CYS A 652 12.94 1.34 -13.50
C CYS A 652 13.97 2.38 -13.10
N ASP A 653 14.31 2.44 -11.80
CA ASP A 653 15.34 3.35 -11.29
C ASP A 653 16.77 2.89 -11.62
N PHE A 654 16.95 1.64 -12.06
CA PHE A 654 18.25 1.11 -12.44
C PHE A 654 18.56 1.42 -13.91
N THR A 655 19.80 1.81 -14.20
CA THR A 655 20.28 1.88 -15.58
C THR A 655 20.38 0.49 -16.22
N ALA A 656 20.47 0.41 -17.55
CA ALA A 656 20.65 -0.85 -18.25
C ALA A 656 21.90 -1.62 -17.76
N GLU A 657 22.98 -0.90 -17.46
CA GLU A 657 24.21 -1.45 -16.89
C GLU A 657 23.99 -1.98 -15.46
N GLU A 658 23.30 -1.21 -14.62
CA GLU A 658 22.97 -1.62 -13.25
C GLU A 658 22.08 -2.86 -13.22
N LEU A 659 21.11 -2.96 -14.14
CA LEU A 659 20.29 -4.16 -14.30
C LEU A 659 21.11 -5.38 -14.73
N ALA A 660 22.06 -5.21 -15.64
CA ALA A 660 22.96 -6.29 -16.06
C ALA A 660 23.82 -6.78 -14.89
N ILE A 661 24.41 -5.85 -14.13
CA ILE A 661 25.20 -6.16 -12.93
C ILE A 661 24.33 -6.83 -11.86
N ALA A 662 23.13 -6.30 -11.59
CA ALA A 662 22.21 -6.86 -10.59
C ALA A 662 21.83 -8.31 -10.91
N LYS A 663 21.55 -8.62 -12.19
CA LYS A 663 21.30 -9.99 -12.67
C LYS A 663 22.51 -10.89 -12.44
N ALA A 664 23.71 -10.43 -12.78
CA ALA A 664 24.94 -11.18 -12.56
C ALA A 664 25.20 -11.45 -11.07
N LEU A 665 25.08 -10.44 -10.22
CA LEU A 665 25.24 -10.59 -8.77
C LEU A 665 24.22 -11.56 -8.17
N LYS A 666 22.95 -11.49 -8.59
CA LYS A 666 21.90 -12.43 -8.17
C LYS A 666 22.22 -13.87 -8.60
N ARG A 667 22.80 -14.05 -9.79
CA ARG A 667 23.26 -15.37 -10.25
C ARG A 667 24.43 -15.89 -9.42
N ILE A 668 25.44 -15.06 -9.16
CA ILE A 668 26.59 -15.41 -8.30
C ILE A 668 26.09 -15.80 -6.90
N GLN A 669 25.16 -15.03 -6.32
CA GLN A 669 24.56 -15.34 -5.02
C GLN A 669 23.86 -16.70 -5.02
N ALA A 670 23.14 -17.04 -6.09
CA ALA A 670 22.49 -18.34 -6.22
C ALA A 670 23.50 -19.50 -6.33
N GLU A 671 24.57 -19.35 -7.10
CA GLU A 671 25.63 -20.37 -7.26
C GLU A 671 26.44 -20.58 -5.96
N THR A 672 26.62 -19.50 -5.19
CA THR A 672 27.41 -19.51 -3.95
C THR A 672 26.58 -19.82 -2.70
N ALA A 673 25.30 -20.18 -2.86
CA ALA A 673 24.37 -20.45 -1.75
C ALA A 673 24.73 -21.70 -0.92
N THR A 674 25.62 -22.57 -1.42
CA THR A 674 26.10 -23.77 -0.72
C THR A 674 27.62 -23.74 -0.60
N GLY A 675 28.19 -24.40 0.41
CA GLY A 675 29.65 -24.46 0.60
C GLY A 675 30.40 -25.02 -0.62
N ARG A 676 29.88 -26.12 -1.20
CA ARG A 676 30.43 -26.72 -2.44
C ARG A 676 30.26 -25.79 -3.66
N GLY A 677 29.08 -25.17 -3.80
CA GLY A 677 28.81 -24.21 -4.87
C GLY A 677 29.78 -23.04 -4.83
N LYS A 678 30.00 -22.45 -3.64
CA LYS A 678 30.95 -21.37 -3.41
C LYS A 678 32.37 -21.72 -3.88
N LEU A 679 32.89 -22.90 -3.51
CA LEU A 679 34.22 -23.34 -3.93
C LEU A 679 34.31 -23.49 -5.45
N MET A 680 33.33 -24.14 -6.08
CA MET A 680 33.29 -24.35 -7.53
C MET A 680 33.18 -23.03 -8.30
N THR A 681 32.34 -22.10 -7.85
CA THR A 681 32.21 -20.76 -8.43
C THR A 681 33.53 -20.00 -8.37
N LEU A 682 34.25 -20.05 -7.24
CA LEU A 682 35.55 -19.40 -7.11
C LEU A 682 36.60 -19.99 -8.06
N VAL A 683 36.68 -21.32 -8.19
CA VAL A 683 37.61 -21.99 -9.11
C VAL A 683 37.29 -21.63 -10.58
N ARG A 684 36.01 -21.62 -10.96
CA ARG A 684 35.58 -21.24 -12.31
C ARG A 684 35.88 -19.77 -12.59
N ALA A 685 35.48 -18.87 -11.70
CA ALA A 685 35.77 -17.45 -11.82
C ALA A 685 37.28 -17.18 -11.92
N ALA A 686 38.12 -17.89 -11.15
CA ALA A 686 39.57 -17.72 -11.21
C ALA A 686 40.16 -18.01 -12.60
N ARG A 687 39.50 -18.82 -13.43
CA ARG A 687 39.88 -19.14 -14.81
C ARG A 687 39.20 -18.25 -15.85
N THR A 688 38.18 -17.50 -15.46
CA THR A 688 37.45 -16.60 -16.34
C THR A 688 38.25 -15.33 -16.61
N ARG A 689 38.27 -14.90 -17.88
CA ARG A 689 38.80 -13.63 -18.35
C ARG A 689 37.80 -12.96 -19.28
N ASP A 690 37.89 -11.65 -19.42
CA ASP A 690 37.16 -10.89 -20.43
C ASP A 690 38.06 -10.71 -21.64
N ASP A 691 38.19 -11.75 -22.46
CA ASP A 691 39.17 -11.80 -23.55
C ASP A 691 38.86 -10.83 -24.72
N GLN A 692 37.69 -10.17 -24.71
CA GLN A 692 37.23 -9.24 -25.75
C GLN A 692 36.82 -7.86 -25.20
N SER A 693 37.16 -7.54 -23.94
CA SER A 693 36.75 -6.28 -23.26
C SER A 693 35.24 -6.01 -23.34
N ARG A 694 34.41 -7.05 -23.39
CA ARG A 694 32.95 -6.96 -23.59
C ARG A 694 32.23 -6.35 -22.39
N PHE A 695 32.85 -6.40 -21.21
CA PHE A 695 32.25 -5.94 -19.96
C PHE A 695 32.93 -4.69 -19.41
N GLN A 696 33.76 -3.99 -20.20
CA GLN A 696 34.57 -2.87 -19.74
C GLN A 696 33.74 -1.79 -19.02
N SER A 697 32.63 -1.33 -19.61
CA SER A 697 31.78 -0.30 -18.98
C SER A 697 31.16 -0.77 -17.65
N LEU A 698 30.74 -2.04 -17.57
CA LEU A 698 30.21 -2.64 -16.34
C LEU A 698 31.28 -2.78 -15.26
N LEU A 699 32.53 -3.07 -15.65
CA LEU A 699 33.67 -3.14 -14.75
C LEU A 699 34.06 -1.74 -14.27
N GLU A 700 34.00 -0.71 -15.12
CA GLU A 700 34.20 0.70 -14.73
C GLU A 700 33.14 1.15 -13.73
N ARG A 701 31.86 0.85 -14.00
CA ARG A 701 30.73 1.13 -13.07
C ARG A 701 30.91 0.47 -11.70
N MET A 702 31.56 -0.69 -11.65
CA MET A 702 31.87 -1.43 -10.42
C MET A 702 33.23 -1.07 -9.83
N GLN A 703 33.98 -0.14 -10.45
CA GLN A 703 35.35 0.24 -10.08
C GLN A 703 36.31 -0.96 -10.05
N LEU A 704 36.16 -1.87 -11.01
CA LEU A 704 36.92 -3.12 -11.19
C LEU A 704 37.61 -3.20 -12.55
N ALA A 705 37.64 -2.14 -13.35
CA ALA A 705 38.38 -2.10 -14.62
C ALA A 705 39.90 -2.27 -14.42
N ALA A 706 40.46 -1.64 -13.38
CA ALA A 706 41.87 -1.73 -13.01
C ALA A 706 42.04 -2.22 -11.54
N PRO A 707 41.83 -3.51 -11.26
CA PRO A 707 41.79 -4.03 -9.89
C PRO A 707 43.17 -4.00 -9.22
N LYS A 708 43.24 -3.39 -8.03
CA LYS A 708 44.45 -3.33 -7.20
C LYS A 708 44.43 -4.45 -6.15
N GLY A 709 45.44 -5.31 -6.20
CA GLY A 709 45.62 -6.42 -5.25
C GLY A 709 44.80 -7.69 -5.57
N VAL A 710 45.05 -8.76 -4.82
CA VAL A 710 44.51 -10.10 -5.09
C VAL A 710 42.98 -10.15 -4.92
N ARG A 711 42.45 -9.46 -3.89
CA ARG A 711 41.02 -9.45 -3.58
C ARG A 711 40.18 -8.80 -4.68
N GLN A 712 40.58 -7.63 -5.17
CA GLN A 712 39.85 -6.96 -6.25
C GLN A 712 39.94 -7.73 -7.57
N LYS A 713 41.07 -8.39 -7.85
CA LYS A 713 41.19 -9.28 -9.03
C LYS A 713 40.22 -10.46 -8.96
N LEU A 714 39.99 -11.01 -7.76
CA LEU A 714 39.00 -12.06 -7.55
C LEU A 714 37.57 -11.54 -7.72
N ASP A 715 37.25 -10.38 -7.14
CA ASP A 715 35.94 -9.72 -7.29
C ASP A 715 35.63 -9.41 -8.77
N GLN A 716 36.61 -8.90 -9.52
CA GLN A 716 36.52 -8.67 -10.96
C GLN A 716 36.19 -9.96 -11.71
N ARG A 717 36.96 -11.02 -11.46
CA ARG A 717 36.75 -12.34 -12.09
C ARG A 717 35.41 -12.96 -11.75
N LEU A 718 34.96 -12.83 -10.51
CA LEU A 718 33.64 -13.28 -10.07
C LEU A 718 32.52 -12.54 -10.81
N LEU A 719 32.66 -11.22 -10.96
CA LEU A 719 31.69 -10.41 -11.70
C LEU A 719 31.65 -10.79 -13.19
N ILE A 720 32.81 -10.94 -13.85
CA ILE A 720 32.88 -11.38 -15.25
C ILE A 720 32.22 -12.76 -15.42
N TYR A 721 32.51 -13.70 -14.52
CA TYR A 721 31.87 -15.02 -14.54
C TYR A 721 30.35 -14.92 -14.41
N GLY A 722 29.85 -14.11 -13.47
CA GLY A 722 28.42 -13.85 -13.33
C GLY A 722 27.79 -13.24 -14.59
N LEU A 723 28.46 -12.27 -15.20
CA LEU A 723 28.01 -11.60 -16.42
C LEU A 723 27.96 -12.56 -17.60
N GLN A 724 28.98 -13.42 -17.78
CA GLN A 724 28.98 -14.46 -18.82
C GLN A 724 27.81 -15.44 -18.65
N LEU A 725 27.52 -15.87 -17.42
CA LEU A 725 26.37 -16.74 -17.13
C LEU A 725 25.02 -16.09 -17.47
N THR A 726 24.92 -14.76 -17.38
CA THR A 726 23.68 -14.03 -17.66
C THR A 726 23.55 -13.50 -19.09
N ASN A 727 24.68 -13.39 -19.82
CA ASN A 727 24.71 -12.97 -21.23
C ASN A 727 24.69 -14.15 -22.22
N THR A 728 24.58 -15.39 -21.73
CA THR A 728 24.30 -16.53 -22.59
C THR A 728 22.79 -16.56 -22.85
N PRO A 729 22.31 -16.52 -24.11
CA PRO A 729 20.88 -16.65 -24.37
C PRO A 729 20.37 -17.96 -23.75
N GLN A 730 19.30 -17.86 -22.96
CA GLN A 730 18.54 -19.02 -22.47
C GLN A 730 17.42 -19.36 -23.45
#